data_AF-A0A968VT73-F1
#
_entry.id   AF-A0A968VT73-F1
#
_cell.length_a   1.000
_cell.length_b   1.000
_cell.length_c   1.000
_cell.angle_alpha   90.00
_cell.angle_beta   90.00
_cell.angle_gamma   90.00
#
_symmetry.space_group_name_H-M   'P 1'
#
loop_
_entity.id
_entity.type
_entity.pdbx_description
1 polymer ?
#
loop_
_entity_poly.entity_id
_entity_poly.type
_entity_poly.pdbx_seq_one_letter_code
_entity_poly.pdbx_strand_id
1 'polypeptide(L)'
;MSGDLSGAMIDGDTNTVQDLGIASLKTLIGNATKFLSFDGSGAPVATKAVPAGDVVGTSDAQTLTNKTISAASNTISGITASMLSAGASTDGQVLTSNGAGVVAWENASGGTGQGGINHIPEGSSDAEDTSVGDWATYADAAGVVPVNGTGGSANVTITNTTSSLRGLRSYLLTVDAANRQGQGVSIDFPVDNFDKNSTNAQVVGFDYATSGFYASNDLRVFVYDVTNGVLYNVHNGDSGNILYSSTGSRFVGTFNPVSNSNSYRLIIHCASTNASGYELYFDNVKVSPEQVVPGAIAEKEQAYTPTFTGFGTVSNVDFKYWRDGSVLYVQGKFTSGTSTSTEARISFPTAAASGANVGSIRHVGDWVLSVNSAIFGTILAEAGTSYFTLGMQGGSNAGLTKINGSTATASTNVVSVKASVPIVDWAASASLSTTEAMLRGANVTATKTGGTQTSNGNFQDVSWTESRDTLGSFDGTTFTAPRTGKFRFVGAIDFTASAIGQRGVELVNASNTRYTGAITFLNSSAADETIIPFAMDLDLVQGNTVKVRAYQNSGGNLNYGTSAGSRLSITEVFDPTVFSVMGGKFELLTATSSVKTPGGSGHYHALTGNSIQLSPGTWKLSGNSNFSNSGVSPGYTAWAVGFYSANGTDSASQPAALSAASGLTIIGMPQIVSGLASYNEGSGSSEMSNVPTYVVRVTQPVTVYLVSYSTQTTSANARITVYANAERVQ
;
A
#
# COMPACT_ATOMS: atom_id res chain seq x y z
N MET A 1 67.16 -108.26 35.68
CA MET A 1 66.80 -107.42 36.85
C MET A 1 65.56 -106.66 36.43
N SER A 2 64.37 -107.22 36.61
CA SER A 2 63.61 -107.19 37.88
C SER A 2 63.46 -105.75 38.36
N GLY A 3 62.34 -105.13 37.99
CA GLY A 3 61.91 -103.91 38.64
C GLY A 3 61.60 -104.18 40.10
N ASP A 4 61.81 -103.18 40.94
CA ASP A 4 61.00 -102.99 42.13
C ASP A 4 60.87 -101.49 42.41
N LEU A 5 59.66 -101.00 42.14
CA LEU A 5 59.09 -99.75 42.65
C LEU A 5 58.34 -100.15 43.93
N SER A 6 59.05 -100.31 45.04
CA SER A 6 58.43 -100.56 46.35
C SER A 6 58.57 -99.32 47.24
N GLY A 7 57.50 -98.51 47.35
CA GLY A 7 57.46 -97.49 48.39
C GLY A 7 56.41 -96.37 48.33
N ALA A 8 55.78 -96.10 47.20
CA ALA A 8 54.63 -95.20 47.16
C ALA A 8 53.44 -95.91 46.52
N MET A 9 52.51 -96.34 47.36
CA MET A 9 51.22 -96.86 46.95
C MET A 9 50.52 -95.81 46.07
N ILE A 10 50.46 -96.13 44.77
CA ILE A 10 49.36 -95.74 43.90
C ILE A 10 48.32 -96.82 44.16
N ASP A 11 47.31 -96.52 44.96
CA ASP A 11 46.25 -97.44 45.36
C ASP A 11 45.24 -97.63 44.23
N GLY A 12 45.66 -98.29 43.15
CA GLY A 12 44.83 -99.26 42.45
C GLY A 12 43.49 -98.84 41.81
N ASP A 13 43.12 -97.56 41.78
CA ASP A 13 42.07 -97.06 40.91
C ASP A 13 42.57 -95.94 39.98
N THR A 14 41.79 -95.67 38.95
CA THR A 14 42.12 -94.70 37.89
C THR A 14 42.53 -93.37 38.51
N ASN A 15 43.82 -93.02 38.41
CA ASN A 15 44.41 -91.72 38.76
C ASN A 15 43.44 -90.56 38.48
N THR A 16 42.61 -90.24 39.46
CA THR A 16 41.66 -89.14 39.45
C THR A 16 42.06 -88.18 40.56
N VAL A 17 41.72 -86.92 40.36
CA VAL A 17 42.36 -85.76 41.00
C VAL A 17 41.92 -85.56 42.47
N GLN A 18 41.59 -86.63 43.20
CA GLN A 18 40.98 -86.58 44.55
C GLN A 18 42.00 -86.64 45.70
N ASP A 19 43.20 -87.17 45.48
CA ASP A 19 44.17 -87.43 46.58
C ASP A 19 45.06 -86.24 46.95
N LEU A 20 44.85 -85.10 46.30
CA LEU A 20 45.44 -83.82 46.69
C LEU A 20 44.40 -83.03 47.50
N GLY A 21 44.68 -82.79 48.79
CA GLY A 21 43.78 -82.02 49.64
C GLY A 21 43.41 -80.66 49.02
N ILE A 22 42.13 -80.27 49.10
CA ILE A 22 41.47 -79.11 48.45
C ILE A 22 42.28 -77.79 48.46
N ALA A 23 43.15 -77.57 49.45
CA ALA A 23 43.98 -76.36 49.53
C ALA A 23 45.27 -76.38 48.66
N SER A 24 45.63 -77.51 48.05
CA SER A 24 46.90 -77.71 47.33
C SER A 24 46.78 -77.75 45.81
N LEU A 25 45.56 -77.79 45.26
CA LEU A 25 45.30 -77.52 43.84
C LEU A 25 45.34 -76.00 43.57
N LYS A 26 46.45 -75.44 43.06
CA LYS A 26 46.47 -74.11 42.40
C LYS A 26 45.97 -74.20 40.95
N THR A 27 44.90 -74.96 40.75
CA THR A 27 44.31 -75.23 39.43
C THR A 27 43.16 -74.26 39.21
N LEU A 28 43.41 -73.21 38.43
CA LEU A 28 42.46 -72.19 37.99
C LEU A 28 41.46 -72.75 36.94
N ILE A 29 40.91 -73.95 37.18
CA ILE A 29 39.96 -74.67 36.30
C ILE A 29 38.63 -74.98 37.03
N GLY A 30 38.53 -74.71 38.33
CA GLY A 30 37.26 -74.72 39.06
C GLY A 30 36.30 -73.56 38.69
N ASN A 31 36.67 -72.68 37.76
CA ASN A 31 35.87 -71.51 37.37
C ASN A 31 35.54 -71.53 35.87
N ALA A 32 34.95 -72.63 35.39
CA ALA A 32 34.47 -72.80 34.01
C ALA A 32 33.47 -71.72 33.54
N THR A 33 33.06 -70.85 34.47
CA THR A 33 32.10 -69.76 34.35
C THR A 33 32.77 -68.40 34.47
N LYS A 34 34.11 -68.29 34.44
CA LYS A 34 34.80 -67.00 34.62
C LYS A 34 35.87 -66.59 33.58
N PHE A 35 35.91 -65.30 33.20
CA PHE A 35 37.03 -64.57 32.61
C PHE A 35 38.15 -64.61 33.67
N LEU A 36 39.36 -64.29 33.26
CA LEU A 36 40.50 -64.24 34.15
C LEU A 36 41.14 -62.87 33.95
N SER A 37 41.63 -62.22 35.00
CA SER A 37 42.60 -61.12 34.92
C SER A 37 43.76 -61.36 35.88
N PHE A 38 44.75 -60.49 35.86
CA PHE A 38 45.94 -60.60 36.69
C PHE A 38 46.01 -59.39 37.61
N ASP A 39 46.51 -59.56 38.82
CA ASP A 39 46.86 -58.39 39.63
C ASP A 39 48.19 -57.79 39.17
N GLY A 40 48.57 -56.63 39.73
CA GLY A 40 49.81 -55.91 39.38
C GLY A 40 51.10 -56.65 39.74
N SER A 41 51.00 -57.80 40.42
CA SER A 41 52.12 -58.69 40.74
C SER A 41 52.26 -59.87 39.78
N GLY A 42 51.33 -60.02 38.83
CA GLY A 42 51.35 -61.10 37.84
C GLY A 42 50.68 -62.40 38.32
N ALA A 43 49.99 -62.40 39.47
CA ALA A 43 49.23 -63.56 39.92
C ALA A 43 47.93 -63.69 39.09
N PRO A 44 47.60 -64.88 38.54
CA PRO A 44 46.34 -65.11 37.85
C PRO A 44 45.18 -65.05 38.83
N VAL A 45 44.16 -64.30 38.45
CA VAL A 45 42.95 -64.05 39.23
C VAL A 45 41.74 -64.30 38.34
N ALA A 46 40.73 -65.02 38.81
CA ALA A 46 39.45 -65.11 38.09
C ALA A 46 38.59 -63.88 38.38
N THR A 47 38.98 -62.72 37.86
CA THR A 47 38.38 -61.42 38.23
C THR A 47 37.19 -61.00 37.38
N LYS A 48 37.04 -61.58 36.20
CA LYS A 48 35.91 -61.26 35.31
C LYS A 48 35.24 -62.56 34.92
N ALA A 49 33.98 -62.66 34.48
CA ALA A 49 33.35 -63.91 34.07
C ALA A 49 33.00 -64.06 32.56
N VAL A 50 33.48 -65.06 31.77
CA VAL A 50 33.23 -65.11 30.31
C VAL A 50 31.73 -65.17 30.01
N PRO A 51 31.24 -64.55 28.91
CA PRO A 51 29.88 -64.76 28.42
C PRO A 51 29.83 -66.07 27.65
N ALA A 52 28.95 -66.99 28.06
CA ALA A 52 28.78 -68.30 27.44
C ALA A 52 27.78 -68.29 26.25
N GLY A 53 27.54 -67.13 25.66
CA GLY A 53 26.36 -66.71 24.91
C GLY A 53 26.27 -65.20 25.07
N ASP A 54 25.08 -64.62 25.00
CA ASP A 54 24.95 -63.20 25.33
C ASP A 54 25.46 -62.92 26.76
N VAL A 55 26.30 -61.89 26.89
CA VAL A 55 26.78 -61.41 28.21
C VAL A 55 25.62 -60.88 29.05
N VAL A 56 24.60 -60.42 28.33
CA VAL A 56 23.32 -59.92 28.83
C VAL A 56 22.27 -60.84 28.22
N GLY A 57 21.55 -61.63 29.02
CA GLY A 57 20.70 -62.72 28.51
C GLY A 57 19.63 -62.27 27.48
N THR A 58 19.19 -63.18 26.61
CA THR A 58 18.29 -62.89 25.46
C THR A 58 16.86 -63.39 25.58
N SER A 59 16.52 -64.16 26.60
CA SER A 59 15.15 -64.68 26.79
C SER A 59 14.20 -63.70 27.46
N ASP A 60 14.72 -62.70 28.18
CA ASP A 60 13.96 -61.78 29.02
C ASP A 60 14.52 -60.36 28.87
N ALA A 61 13.74 -59.34 29.25
CA ALA A 61 14.17 -57.94 29.13
C ALA A 61 15.37 -57.61 30.05
N GLN A 62 16.43 -57.04 29.48
CA GLN A 62 17.65 -56.65 30.21
C GLN A 62 17.77 -55.12 30.31
N THR A 63 18.04 -54.59 31.51
CA THR A 63 18.23 -53.15 31.75
C THR A 63 19.68 -52.83 32.14
N LEU A 64 20.36 -51.98 31.35
CA LEU A 64 21.78 -51.60 31.55
C LEU A 64 21.91 -50.13 31.99
N THR A 65 21.97 -49.87 33.29
CA THR A 65 22.02 -48.50 33.86
C THR A 65 23.45 -47.99 34.08
N ASN A 66 23.64 -46.67 33.96
CA ASN A 66 24.92 -45.97 34.20
C ASN A 66 26.09 -46.60 33.43
N LYS A 67 25.80 -47.09 32.22
CA LYS A 67 26.82 -47.52 31.26
C LYS A 67 26.90 -46.48 30.18
N THR A 68 28.11 -46.05 29.87
CA THR A 68 28.35 -45.25 28.67
C THR A 68 28.32 -46.22 27.49
N ILE A 69 27.17 -46.31 26.83
CA ILE A 69 27.02 -47.05 25.57
C ILE A 69 27.08 -46.01 24.46
N SER A 70 28.27 -45.86 23.88
CA SER A 70 28.46 -44.98 22.74
C SER A 70 27.90 -45.63 21.48
N ALA A 71 26.97 -44.98 20.78
CA ALA A 71 26.52 -45.42 19.46
C ALA A 71 27.65 -45.39 18.42
N ALA A 72 28.69 -44.56 18.63
CA ALA A 72 29.88 -44.57 17.77
C ALA A 72 30.73 -45.85 17.93
N SER A 73 30.49 -46.63 18.99
CA SER A 73 31.25 -47.86 19.30
C SER A 73 30.37 -49.11 19.40
N ASN A 74 29.06 -49.00 19.17
CA ASN A 74 28.10 -50.10 19.30
C ASN A 74 27.02 -49.98 18.21
N THR A 75 26.57 -51.10 17.65
CA THR A 75 25.37 -51.15 16.80
C THR A 75 24.14 -51.26 17.70
N ILE A 76 23.25 -50.26 17.64
CA ILE A 76 21.99 -50.23 18.39
C ILE A 76 20.85 -50.30 17.38
N SER A 77 20.07 -51.38 17.40
CA SER A 77 18.98 -51.65 16.44
C SER A 77 17.69 -52.04 17.17
N GLY A 78 16.53 -51.85 16.52
CA GLY A 78 15.23 -52.25 17.07
C GLY A 78 14.62 -51.24 18.07
N ILE A 79 15.16 -50.03 18.15
CA ILE A 79 14.56 -48.93 18.93
C ILE A 79 13.45 -48.30 18.07
N THR A 80 12.20 -48.45 18.47
CA THR A 80 11.06 -47.74 17.88
C THR A 80 10.93 -46.34 18.50
N ALA A 81 10.29 -45.40 17.81
CA ALA A 81 10.07 -44.03 18.32
C ALA A 81 9.40 -44.01 19.71
N SER A 82 8.50 -44.97 19.97
CA SER A 82 7.84 -45.18 21.27
C SER A 82 8.77 -45.60 22.43
N MET A 83 10.00 -46.01 22.16
CA MET A 83 10.97 -46.50 23.15
C MET A 83 12.03 -45.45 23.57
N LEU A 84 12.06 -44.28 22.93
CA LEU A 84 12.89 -43.14 23.38
C LEU A 84 12.13 -42.35 24.45
N SER A 85 12.43 -42.59 25.74
CA SER A 85 11.75 -41.98 26.88
C SER A 85 12.09 -40.51 27.17
N ALA A 86 12.69 -39.79 26.21
CA ALA A 86 12.78 -38.33 26.28
C ALA A 86 11.43 -37.70 25.89
N GLY A 87 10.38 -37.99 26.67
CA GLY A 87 9.01 -37.56 26.40
C GLY A 87 8.41 -38.29 25.19
N ALA A 88 7.20 -38.81 25.34
CA ALA A 88 6.48 -39.38 24.21
C ALA A 88 6.33 -38.31 23.12
N SER A 89 6.85 -38.57 21.92
CA SER A 89 6.54 -37.76 20.73
C SER A 89 5.04 -37.84 20.46
N THR A 90 4.41 -36.72 20.09
CA THR A 90 3.07 -36.74 19.48
C THR A 90 3.19 -37.07 17.98
N ASP A 91 2.06 -37.45 17.36
CA ASP A 91 2.00 -37.67 15.91
C ASP A 91 2.53 -36.42 15.16
N GLY A 92 3.40 -36.63 14.19
CA GLY A 92 3.96 -35.55 13.37
C GLY A 92 5.21 -34.87 13.94
N GLN A 93 5.95 -35.46 14.89
CA GLN A 93 7.24 -34.94 15.37
C GLN A 93 8.45 -35.72 14.83
N VAL A 94 9.56 -35.02 14.57
CA VAL A 94 10.90 -35.54 14.26
C VAL A 94 11.90 -35.16 15.34
N LEU A 95 12.85 -36.05 15.63
CA LEU A 95 13.93 -35.74 16.56
C LEU A 95 14.97 -34.87 15.85
N THR A 96 15.20 -33.65 16.35
CA THR A 96 16.22 -32.74 15.81
C THR A 96 17.32 -32.46 16.84
N SER A 97 18.49 -32.05 16.35
CA SER A 97 19.57 -31.54 17.19
C SER A 97 19.73 -30.04 16.96
N ASN A 98 19.75 -29.24 18.02
CA ASN A 98 19.95 -27.78 17.92
C ASN A 98 21.41 -27.37 17.65
N GLY A 99 22.27 -28.30 17.21
CA GLY A 99 23.70 -28.07 17.00
C GLY A 99 24.55 -27.94 18.27
N ALA A 100 23.94 -27.92 19.47
CA ALA A 100 24.63 -27.82 20.77
C ALA A 100 24.66 -29.16 21.55
N GLY A 101 24.38 -30.28 20.88
CA GLY A 101 24.40 -31.61 21.48
C GLY A 101 23.18 -31.96 22.33
N VAL A 102 22.13 -31.13 22.31
CA VAL A 102 20.82 -31.43 22.90
C VAL A 102 19.89 -31.89 21.78
N VAL A 103 19.25 -33.05 21.97
CA VAL A 103 18.24 -33.59 21.07
C VAL A 103 16.84 -33.35 21.66
N ALA A 104 15.92 -32.87 20.84
CA ALA A 104 14.54 -32.59 21.21
C ALA A 104 13.58 -33.04 20.10
N TRP A 105 12.33 -33.36 20.46
CA TRP A 105 11.26 -33.60 19.51
C TRP A 105 10.75 -32.26 18.99
N GLU A 106 10.79 -32.08 17.68
CA GLU A 106 10.26 -30.91 16.98
C GLU A 106 9.21 -31.36 15.96
N ASN A 107 8.29 -30.51 15.51
CA ASN A 107 7.32 -30.90 14.49
C ASN A 107 8.00 -31.20 13.14
N ALA A 108 7.56 -32.28 12.48
CA ALA A 108 8.01 -32.78 11.18
C ALA A 108 7.69 -31.82 10.01
N SER A 109 6.95 -30.75 10.27
CA SER A 109 6.47 -29.77 9.30
C SER A 109 7.26 -28.45 9.29
N GLY A 110 8.49 -28.40 9.80
CA GLY A 110 9.39 -27.24 9.60
C GLY A 110 9.94 -27.08 8.17
N GLY A 111 9.43 -27.86 7.21
CA GLY A 111 9.68 -27.65 5.79
C GLY A 111 8.73 -26.60 5.26
N THR A 112 9.19 -25.34 5.24
CA THR A 112 8.58 -24.24 4.51
C THR A 112 8.47 -24.59 3.02
N GLY A 113 7.41 -25.30 2.66
CA GLY A 113 6.82 -25.11 1.35
C GLY A 113 6.60 -23.61 1.22
N GLN A 114 7.23 -22.98 0.22
CA GLN A 114 7.19 -21.54 -0.04
C GLN A 114 5.77 -21.07 -0.45
N GLY A 115 4.78 -21.31 0.41
CA GLY A 115 3.57 -20.50 0.49
C GLY A 115 3.95 -19.20 1.20
N GLY A 116 3.34 -18.09 0.80
CA GLY A 116 3.68 -16.75 1.31
C GLY A 116 3.68 -16.65 2.84
N ILE A 117 4.36 -15.61 3.34
CA ILE A 117 4.46 -15.30 4.77
C ILE A 117 3.05 -15.22 5.39
N ASN A 118 2.80 -15.96 6.47
CA ASN A 118 1.65 -15.80 7.35
C ASN A 118 2.14 -15.44 8.75
N HIS A 119 1.69 -14.31 9.27
CA HIS A 119 2.04 -13.81 10.59
C HIS A 119 1.23 -14.47 11.72
N ILE A 120 0.14 -15.17 11.42
CA ILE A 120 -0.59 -15.97 12.41
C ILE A 120 0.27 -17.19 12.79
N PRO A 121 0.45 -17.49 14.09
CA PRO A 121 1.20 -18.66 14.54
C PRO A 121 0.68 -19.97 13.92
N GLU A 122 1.58 -20.89 13.53
CA GLU A 122 1.24 -22.11 12.78
C GLU A 122 0.17 -22.96 13.49
N GLY A 123 0.23 -23.11 14.83
CA GLY A 123 -0.76 -23.85 15.62
C GLY A 123 -2.12 -23.17 15.79
N SER A 124 -2.27 -21.96 15.24
CA SER A 124 -3.47 -21.13 15.38
C SER A 124 -4.08 -20.72 14.03
N SER A 125 -3.48 -21.15 12.92
CA SER A 125 -3.84 -20.70 11.57
C SER A 125 -4.89 -21.58 10.86
N ASP A 126 -4.92 -22.89 11.11
CA ASP A 126 -5.69 -23.85 10.30
C ASP A 126 -6.54 -24.84 11.13
N ALA A 127 -6.64 -24.64 12.46
CA ALA A 127 -7.50 -25.40 13.36
C ALA A 127 -7.29 -26.94 13.39
N GLU A 128 -6.23 -27.48 12.77
CA GLU A 128 -6.06 -28.92 12.62
C GLU A 128 -5.71 -29.65 13.94
N ASP A 129 -5.24 -28.89 14.93
CA ASP A 129 -5.02 -29.38 16.29
C ASP A 129 -6.32 -29.51 17.10
N THR A 130 -6.28 -30.39 18.09
CA THR A 130 -7.30 -30.56 19.14
C THR A 130 -7.36 -29.40 20.14
N SER A 131 -6.40 -28.48 20.15
CA SER A 131 -6.46 -27.23 20.89
C SER A 131 -7.09 -26.11 20.05
N VAL A 132 -7.38 -24.95 20.68
CA VAL A 132 -7.75 -23.72 19.96
C VAL A 132 -6.53 -22.84 19.66
N GLY A 133 -5.31 -23.38 19.80
CA GLY A 133 -4.07 -22.62 19.69
C GLY A 133 -4.01 -21.45 20.69
N ASP A 134 -3.52 -20.31 20.21
CA ASP A 134 -3.34 -19.07 20.98
C ASP A 134 -4.59 -18.19 21.00
N TRP A 135 -5.72 -18.67 20.46
CA TRP A 135 -6.97 -17.91 20.48
C TRP A 135 -7.52 -17.79 21.90
N ALA A 136 -7.82 -16.55 22.30
CA ALA A 136 -8.39 -16.23 23.61
C ALA A 136 -9.73 -15.50 23.47
N THR A 137 -10.68 -15.81 24.36
CA THR A 137 -11.92 -15.03 24.49
C THR A 137 -11.68 -13.80 25.36
N TYR A 138 -12.43 -12.73 25.11
CA TYR A 138 -12.37 -11.50 25.90
C TYR A 138 -13.76 -10.88 26.07
N ALA A 139 -13.88 -9.99 27.05
CA ALA A 139 -15.07 -9.18 27.28
C ALA A 139 -14.71 -7.73 27.59
N ASP A 140 -14.88 -6.86 26.59
CA ASP A 140 -14.82 -5.41 26.74
C ASP A 140 -16.20 -4.85 27.15
N ALA A 141 -16.25 -3.55 27.46
CA ALA A 141 -17.52 -2.86 27.67
C ALA A 141 -18.41 -2.95 26.42
N ALA A 142 -19.72 -3.05 26.61
CA ALA A 142 -20.66 -3.14 25.49
C ALA A 142 -20.51 -1.94 24.54
N GLY A 143 -20.16 -2.24 23.29
CA GLY A 143 -19.96 -1.28 22.22
C GLY A 143 -19.81 -1.98 20.88
N VAL A 144 -19.96 -1.23 19.78
CA VAL A 144 -19.80 -1.76 18.40
C VAL A 144 -18.34 -1.87 17.96
N VAL A 145 -17.42 -1.35 18.78
CA VAL A 145 -15.97 -1.31 18.57
C VAL A 145 -15.30 -1.84 19.85
N PRO A 146 -14.34 -2.79 19.76
CA PRO A 146 -13.61 -3.28 20.92
C PRO A 146 -12.69 -2.20 21.50
N VAL A 147 -12.32 -2.32 22.77
CA VAL A 147 -11.34 -1.42 23.40
C VAL A 147 -9.93 -1.89 23.05
N ASN A 148 -9.63 -3.14 23.37
CA ASN A 148 -8.31 -3.75 23.11
C ASN A 148 -8.38 -5.25 22.81
N GLY A 149 -9.57 -5.86 22.91
CA GLY A 149 -9.76 -7.27 22.64
C GLY A 149 -9.09 -8.19 23.65
N THR A 150 -8.89 -7.77 24.91
CA THR A 150 -8.26 -8.63 25.93
C THR A 150 -8.81 -8.41 27.33
N GLY A 151 -8.73 -9.46 28.16
CA GLY A 151 -9.24 -9.44 29.53
C GLY A 151 -10.76 -9.61 29.64
N GLY A 152 -11.28 -9.34 30.83
CA GLY A 152 -12.69 -9.60 31.16
C GLY A 152 -13.01 -11.10 31.32
N SER A 153 -14.28 -11.39 31.63
CA SER A 153 -14.80 -12.76 31.69
C SER A 153 -15.85 -12.93 30.61
N ALA A 154 -15.44 -13.48 29.47
CA ALA A 154 -16.32 -13.73 28.34
C ALA A 154 -17.29 -14.88 28.61
N ASN A 155 -18.45 -14.83 27.97
CA ASN A 155 -19.40 -15.93 27.89
C ASN A 155 -19.52 -16.50 26.47
N VAL A 156 -19.01 -15.79 25.46
CA VAL A 156 -18.74 -16.40 24.16
C VAL A 156 -17.70 -17.51 24.34
N THR A 157 -17.78 -18.54 23.51
CA THR A 157 -16.86 -19.68 23.56
C THR A 157 -16.17 -19.88 22.23
N ILE A 158 -14.92 -20.32 22.26
CA ILE A 158 -14.19 -20.79 21.09
C ILE A 158 -13.78 -22.24 21.31
N THR A 159 -14.04 -23.07 20.30
CA THR A 159 -13.70 -24.49 20.28
C THR A 159 -13.21 -24.87 18.89
N ASN A 160 -12.72 -26.09 18.70
CA ASN A 160 -12.61 -26.69 17.38
C ASN A 160 -13.80 -27.65 17.15
N THR A 161 -14.14 -27.85 15.89
CA THR A 161 -15.21 -28.77 15.47
C THR A 161 -14.75 -29.61 14.29
N THR A 162 -15.22 -30.85 14.22
CA THR A 162 -15.02 -31.75 13.06
C THR A 162 -15.99 -31.46 11.91
N SER A 163 -16.94 -30.53 12.10
CA SER A 163 -17.75 -29.96 11.02
C SER A 163 -16.91 -28.92 10.27
N SER A 164 -15.86 -29.40 9.61
CA SER A 164 -14.82 -28.55 9.02
C SER A 164 -15.28 -27.87 7.73
N LEU A 165 -14.75 -26.67 7.51
CA LEU A 165 -14.84 -25.95 6.24
C LEU A 165 -13.78 -26.44 5.25
N ARG A 166 -12.58 -26.76 5.78
CA ARG A 166 -11.42 -27.31 5.09
C ARG A 166 -10.73 -28.30 6.04
N GLY A 167 -10.02 -29.29 5.48
CA GLY A 167 -9.26 -30.23 6.30
C GLY A 167 -10.09 -31.00 7.35
N LEU A 168 -9.50 -31.32 8.50
CA LEU A 168 -10.14 -32.19 9.51
C LEU A 168 -10.99 -31.42 10.51
N ARG A 169 -10.67 -30.15 10.77
CA ARG A 169 -11.31 -29.33 11.79
C ARG A 169 -11.41 -27.87 11.36
N SER A 170 -12.30 -27.12 11.98
CA SER A 170 -12.32 -25.65 11.90
C SER A 170 -12.59 -25.05 13.28
N TYR A 171 -12.23 -23.78 13.48
CA TYR A 171 -12.60 -23.07 14.70
C TYR A 171 -14.09 -22.75 14.71
N LEU A 172 -14.70 -22.86 15.88
CA LEU A 172 -16.11 -22.57 16.13
C LEU A 172 -16.21 -21.55 17.26
N LEU A 173 -16.61 -20.33 16.91
CA LEU A 173 -17.02 -19.29 17.85
C LEU A 173 -18.53 -19.39 18.06
N THR A 174 -18.95 -19.63 19.30
CA THR A 174 -20.37 -19.68 19.69
C THR A 174 -20.72 -18.50 20.57
N VAL A 175 -21.75 -17.76 20.15
CA VAL A 175 -22.43 -16.71 20.92
C VAL A 175 -23.75 -17.30 21.40
N ASP A 176 -23.96 -17.35 22.71
CA ASP A 176 -25.20 -17.87 23.29
C ASP A 176 -26.38 -16.90 23.13
N ALA A 177 -27.58 -17.33 23.49
CA ALA A 177 -28.82 -16.56 23.30
C ALA A 177 -28.97 -15.41 24.33
N ALA A 178 -28.05 -14.45 24.28
CA ALA A 178 -28.03 -13.23 25.07
C ALA A 178 -27.29 -12.12 24.30
N ASN A 179 -27.49 -10.85 24.67
CA ASN A 179 -26.71 -9.77 24.09
C ASN A 179 -25.24 -9.88 24.56
N ARG A 180 -24.33 -10.18 23.64
CA ARG A 180 -22.88 -10.30 23.88
C ARG A 180 -22.05 -9.17 23.26
N GLN A 181 -22.69 -8.04 22.96
CA GLN A 181 -21.99 -6.86 22.47
C GLN A 181 -20.82 -6.50 23.39
N GLY A 182 -19.64 -6.26 22.82
CA GLY A 182 -18.42 -6.04 23.60
C GLY A 182 -17.51 -7.27 23.76
N GLN A 183 -18.01 -8.49 23.49
CA GLN A 183 -17.24 -9.73 23.64
C GLN A 183 -16.70 -10.24 22.31
N GLY A 184 -15.75 -11.19 22.36
CA GLY A 184 -15.24 -11.82 21.13
C GLY A 184 -14.07 -12.76 21.38
N VAL A 185 -13.33 -13.02 20.30
CA VAL A 185 -12.07 -13.77 20.31
C VAL A 185 -10.94 -12.95 19.71
N SER A 186 -9.72 -13.21 20.15
CA SER A 186 -8.55 -12.53 19.66
C SER A 186 -7.32 -13.44 19.64
N ILE A 187 -6.34 -13.06 18.83
CA ILE A 187 -5.03 -13.71 18.78
C ILE A 187 -3.94 -12.67 18.54
N ASP A 188 -2.84 -12.78 19.28
CA ASP A 188 -1.66 -11.93 19.11
C ASP A 188 -0.77 -12.48 17.99
N PHE A 189 -0.23 -11.59 17.17
CA PHE A 189 0.67 -11.94 16.09
C PHE A 189 1.79 -10.90 15.91
N PRO A 190 3.03 -11.34 15.61
CA PRO A 190 4.11 -10.45 15.27
C PRO A 190 4.07 -10.06 13.78
N VAL A 191 4.53 -8.86 13.44
CA VAL A 191 4.83 -8.48 12.05
C VAL A 191 6.34 -8.36 11.89
N ASP A 192 6.87 -8.77 10.74
CA ASP A 192 8.31 -8.72 10.44
C ASP A 192 8.79 -7.30 10.13
N ASN A 193 10.08 -7.03 10.36
CA ASN A 193 10.64 -5.68 10.16
C ASN A 193 10.47 -5.14 8.73
N PHE A 194 10.47 -6.01 7.72
CA PHE A 194 10.26 -5.61 6.32
C PHE A 194 8.81 -5.18 6.06
N ASP A 195 7.87 -5.82 6.74
CA ASP A 195 6.45 -5.61 6.59
C ASP A 195 5.92 -4.45 7.46
N LYS A 196 6.76 -3.89 8.33
CA LYS A 196 6.51 -2.68 9.12
C LYS A 196 6.67 -1.41 8.29
N ASN A 197 5.68 -1.13 7.47
CA ASN A 197 5.53 0.19 6.86
C ASN A 197 4.07 0.43 6.51
N SER A 198 3.59 1.65 6.78
CA SER A 198 2.26 2.10 6.38
C SER A 198 1.96 1.94 4.88
N THR A 199 2.98 1.78 4.03
CA THR A 199 2.83 1.51 2.60
C THR A 199 2.66 0.04 2.24
N ASN A 200 2.99 -0.89 3.15
CA ASN A 200 2.93 -2.33 2.95
C ASN A 200 1.69 -2.88 3.66
N ALA A 201 0.55 -2.80 2.97
CA ALA A 201 -0.71 -3.31 3.52
C ALA A 201 -0.59 -4.81 3.85
N GLN A 202 -1.11 -5.18 5.01
CA GLN A 202 -1.25 -6.56 5.43
C GLN A 202 -2.66 -7.03 5.13
N VAL A 203 -2.78 -8.18 4.47
CA VAL A 203 -4.04 -8.83 4.14
C VAL A 203 -4.43 -9.74 5.27
N VAL A 204 -5.57 -9.45 5.90
CA VAL A 204 -6.25 -10.33 6.85
C VAL A 204 -7.24 -11.17 6.06
N GLY A 205 -7.21 -12.49 6.19
CA GLY A 205 -8.24 -13.32 5.58
C GLY A 205 -8.40 -14.67 6.24
N PHE A 206 -9.58 -15.23 6.09
CA PHE A 206 -9.94 -16.56 6.57
C PHE A 206 -11.17 -17.06 5.79
N ASP A 207 -11.32 -18.36 5.68
CA ASP A 207 -12.53 -18.98 5.16
C ASP A 207 -13.54 -19.09 6.33
N TYR A 208 -14.83 -18.87 6.09
CA TYR A 208 -15.82 -18.88 7.16
C TYR A 208 -17.22 -19.32 6.73
N ALA A 209 -18.04 -19.79 7.67
CA ALA A 209 -19.48 -19.98 7.52
C ALA A 209 -20.20 -19.58 8.82
N THR A 210 -21.49 -19.23 8.72
CA THR A 210 -22.29 -18.73 9.85
C THR A 210 -23.57 -19.54 10.00
N SER A 211 -24.07 -19.67 11.23
CA SER A 211 -25.36 -20.32 11.48
C SER A 211 -26.56 -19.46 11.08
N GLY A 212 -27.76 -20.05 11.02
CA GLY A 212 -28.97 -19.41 10.50
C GLY A 212 -29.49 -18.19 11.26
N PHE A 213 -29.09 -18.00 12.53
CA PHE A 213 -29.48 -16.85 13.36
C PHE A 213 -28.48 -15.69 13.32
N TYR A 214 -27.37 -15.86 12.59
CA TYR A 214 -26.36 -14.83 12.38
C TYR A 214 -26.86 -13.78 11.37
N ALA A 215 -26.61 -12.49 11.65
CA ALA A 215 -26.79 -11.38 10.72
C ALA A 215 -25.44 -10.79 10.28
N SER A 216 -25.35 -10.28 9.04
CA SER A 216 -24.11 -9.80 8.40
C SER A 216 -23.33 -8.68 9.10
N ASN A 217 -23.76 -8.22 10.26
CA ASN A 217 -23.11 -7.20 11.09
C ASN A 217 -23.00 -7.62 12.57
N ASP A 218 -23.27 -8.89 12.89
CA ASP A 218 -23.14 -9.43 14.24
C ASP A 218 -21.67 -9.48 14.65
N LEU A 219 -20.80 -9.98 13.78
CA LEU A 219 -19.35 -10.01 14.00
C LEU A 219 -18.59 -9.09 13.04
N ARG A 220 -17.60 -8.38 13.60
CA ARG A 220 -16.69 -7.49 12.86
C ARG A 220 -15.24 -7.77 13.24
N VAL A 221 -14.34 -7.63 12.26
CA VAL A 221 -12.90 -7.86 12.42
C VAL A 221 -12.17 -6.53 12.65
N PHE A 222 -11.28 -6.51 13.64
CA PHE A 222 -10.41 -5.38 13.98
C PHE A 222 -8.97 -5.86 14.18
N VAL A 223 -8.02 -4.93 14.13
CA VAL A 223 -6.63 -5.17 14.50
C VAL A 223 -6.21 -4.17 15.57
N TYR A 224 -5.65 -4.62 16.68
CA TYR A 224 -5.13 -3.76 17.74
C TYR A 224 -3.60 -3.78 17.72
N ASP A 225 -2.98 -2.61 17.70
CA ASP A 225 -1.54 -2.45 17.88
C ASP A 225 -1.20 -2.45 19.36
N VAL A 226 -0.66 -3.57 19.81
CA VAL A 226 -0.32 -3.83 21.21
C VAL A 226 0.81 -2.92 21.68
N THR A 227 1.69 -2.50 20.78
CA THR A 227 2.87 -1.67 21.11
C THR A 227 2.47 -0.23 21.38
N ASN A 228 1.64 0.35 20.50
CA ASN A 228 1.24 1.75 20.57
C ASN A 228 -0.11 1.97 21.27
N GLY A 229 -0.87 0.89 21.53
CA GLY A 229 -2.18 0.96 22.17
C GLY A 229 -3.27 1.55 21.27
N VAL A 230 -3.19 1.31 19.96
CA VAL A 230 -4.08 1.90 18.94
C VAL A 230 -4.92 0.81 18.28
N LEU A 231 -6.23 1.06 18.11
CA LEU A 231 -7.12 0.17 17.37
C LEU A 231 -7.21 0.59 15.90
N TYR A 232 -7.08 -0.37 15.00
CA TYR A 232 -7.28 -0.23 13.57
C TYR A 232 -8.51 -1.01 13.11
N ASN A 233 -9.28 -0.38 12.22
CA ASN A 233 -10.34 -1.08 11.50
C ASN A 233 -9.71 -1.98 10.43
N VAL A 234 -10.22 -3.21 10.26
CA VAL A 234 -9.88 -4.00 9.08
C VAL A 234 -10.73 -3.54 7.91
N HIS A 235 -10.07 -3.11 6.85
CA HIS A 235 -10.69 -2.49 5.70
C HIS A 235 -11.09 -3.55 4.67
N ASN A 236 -12.40 -3.77 4.51
CA ASN A 236 -13.01 -4.46 3.37
C ASN A 236 -14.19 -3.63 2.83
N GLY A 237 -14.89 -4.11 1.78
CA GLY A 237 -16.08 -3.46 1.22
C GLY A 237 -17.18 -3.19 2.25
N ASP A 238 -17.21 -3.98 3.33
CA ASP A 238 -18.22 -3.99 4.38
C ASP A 238 -17.71 -3.44 5.73
N SER A 239 -16.61 -2.68 5.71
CA SER A 239 -16.00 -2.05 6.90
C SER A 239 -15.63 -3.03 8.03
N GLY A 240 -15.11 -4.20 7.67
CA GLY A 240 -14.67 -5.26 8.58
C GLY A 240 -15.78 -6.24 8.97
N ASN A 241 -17.02 -6.05 8.51
CA ASN A 241 -18.12 -6.95 8.83
C ASN A 241 -17.91 -8.34 8.21
N ILE A 242 -18.28 -9.38 8.96
CA ILE A 242 -18.39 -10.75 8.45
C ILE A 242 -19.83 -10.92 7.94
N LEU A 243 -20.02 -11.12 6.64
CA LEU A 243 -21.35 -11.26 6.05
C LEU A 243 -21.96 -12.63 6.35
N TYR A 244 -23.29 -12.73 6.45
CA TYR A 244 -23.96 -14.03 6.57
C TYR A 244 -23.62 -14.96 5.39
N SER A 245 -23.21 -16.19 5.70
CA SER A 245 -23.04 -17.25 4.70
C SER A 245 -23.24 -18.64 5.31
N SER A 246 -24.32 -19.33 4.91
CA SER A 246 -24.60 -20.70 5.36
C SER A 246 -23.88 -21.79 4.55
N THR A 247 -23.21 -21.44 3.45
CA THR A 247 -22.53 -22.39 2.56
C THR A 247 -21.02 -22.25 2.55
N GLY A 248 -20.48 -21.34 3.36
CA GLY A 248 -19.08 -20.94 3.31
C GLY A 248 -18.84 -19.71 2.43
N SER A 249 -17.93 -18.85 2.85
CA SER A 249 -17.44 -17.65 2.14
C SER A 249 -16.01 -17.38 2.59
N ARG A 250 -15.40 -16.32 2.07
CA ARG A 250 -14.06 -15.89 2.47
C ARG A 250 -14.10 -14.45 2.94
N PHE A 251 -13.57 -14.21 4.14
CA PHE A 251 -13.28 -12.87 4.62
C PHE A 251 -11.93 -12.45 4.06
N VAL A 252 -11.88 -11.25 3.46
CA VAL A 252 -10.65 -10.60 3.04
C VAL A 252 -10.75 -9.13 3.41
N GLY A 253 -9.77 -8.63 4.15
CA GLY A 253 -9.63 -7.23 4.47
C GLY A 253 -8.16 -6.84 4.62
N THR A 254 -7.89 -5.56 4.80
CA THR A 254 -6.52 -5.04 4.92
C THR A 254 -6.37 -4.11 6.10
N PHE A 255 -5.16 -4.04 6.63
CA PHE A 255 -4.74 -2.96 7.53
C PHE A 255 -3.30 -2.57 7.21
N ASN A 256 -2.90 -1.37 7.62
CA ASN A 256 -1.58 -0.82 7.34
C ASN A 256 -0.77 -0.77 8.65
N PRO A 257 0.22 -1.66 8.85
CA PRO A 257 1.06 -1.62 10.03
C PRO A 257 1.91 -0.34 10.04
N VAL A 258 2.18 0.19 11.23
CA VAL A 258 3.04 1.36 11.42
C VAL A 258 4.49 0.93 11.66
N SER A 259 5.44 1.76 11.23
CA SER A 259 6.88 1.44 11.27
C SER A 259 7.44 1.28 12.69
N ASN A 260 6.73 1.79 13.70
CA ASN A 260 7.11 1.74 15.11
C ASN A 260 6.41 0.64 15.93
N SER A 261 5.67 -0.29 15.30
CA SER A 261 5.04 -1.42 16.00
C SER A 261 5.37 -2.75 15.35
N ASN A 262 5.56 -3.77 16.18
CA ASN A 262 5.88 -5.13 15.78
C ASN A 262 4.91 -6.18 16.31
N SER A 263 3.96 -5.78 17.14
CA SER A 263 3.07 -6.68 17.86
C SER A 263 1.65 -6.17 17.67
N TYR A 264 0.84 -7.00 17.04
CA TYR A 264 -0.55 -6.71 16.74
C TYR A 264 -1.44 -7.83 17.27
N ARG A 265 -2.73 -7.57 17.34
CA ARG A 265 -3.76 -8.50 17.75
C ARG A 265 -4.88 -8.50 16.74
N LEU A 266 -5.23 -9.66 16.22
CA LEU A 266 -6.41 -9.83 15.39
C LEU A 266 -7.61 -10.06 16.30
N ILE A 267 -8.72 -9.37 16.07
CA ILE A 267 -9.91 -9.41 16.92
C ILE A 267 -11.13 -9.72 16.05
N ILE A 268 -11.93 -10.71 16.45
CA ILE A 268 -13.29 -10.95 15.95
C ILE A 268 -14.25 -10.56 17.07
N HIS A 269 -15.04 -9.51 16.84
CA HIS A 269 -15.82 -8.80 17.86
C HIS A 269 -17.32 -8.89 17.61
N CYS A 270 -18.10 -9.18 18.65
CA CYS A 270 -19.56 -9.04 18.66
C CYS A 270 -19.95 -7.57 18.68
N ALA A 271 -20.23 -7.03 17.49
CA ALA A 271 -20.55 -5.63 17.30
C ALA A 271 -22.06 -5.34 17.43
N SER A 272 -22.92 -6.33 17.23
CA SER A 272 -24.37 -6.14 17.32
C SER A 272 -24.92 -6.40 18.73
N THR A 273 -26.17 -6.00 18.94
CA THR A 273 -26.97 -6.35 20.13
C THR A 273 -27.89 -7.55 19.89
N ASN A 274 -27.62 -8.37 18.87
CA ASN A 274 -28.43 -9.55 18.58
C ASN A 274 -28.38 -10.52 19.77
N ALA A 275 -29.54 -10.82 20.36
CA ALA A 275 -29.67 -11.70 21.51
C ALA A 275 -30.06 -13.14 21.11
N SER A 276 -30.14 -13.44 19.81
CA SER A 276 -30.28 -14.81 19.32
C SER A 276 -28.94 -15.53 19.45
N GLY A 277 -28.94 -16.83 19.77
CA GLY A 277 -27.70 -17.61 19.76
C GLY A 277 -27.26 -17.90 18.32
N TYR A 278 -25.99 -17.66 18.01
CA TYR A 278 -25.42 -17.86 16.67
C TYR A 278 -23.96 -18.33 16.73
N GLU A 279 -23.47 -18.81 15.58
CA GLU A 279 -22.15 -19.44 15.47
C GLU A 279 -21.40 -18.93 14.23
N LEU A 280 -20.08 -18.83 14.36
CA LEU A 280 -19.13 -18.61 13.27
C LEU A 280 -18.13 -19.76 13.22
N TYR A 281 -18.12 -20.46 12.09
CA TYR A 281 -17.09 -21.41 11.70
C TYR A 281 -16.03 -20.64 10.94
N PHE A 282 -14.75 -20.77 11.27
CA PHE A 282 -13.67 -20.12 10.52
C PHE A 282 -12.39 -20.94 10.51
N ASP A 283 -11.60 -20.76 9.44
CA ASP A 283 -10.47 -21.61 9.09
C ASP A 283 -9.48 -20.87 8.17
N ASN A 284 -8.27 -21.40 7.98
CA ASN A 284 -7.21 -20.85 7.13
C ASN A 284 -6.94 -19.36 7.41
N VAL A 285 -6.83 -19.01 8.69
CA VAL A 285 -6.58 -17.65 9.14
C VAL A 285 -5.18 -17.23 8.75
N LYS A 286 -5.13 -16.10 8.03
CA LYS A 286 -3.88 -15.50 7.59
C LYS A 286 -3.84 -14.00 7.82
N VAL A 287 -2.64 -13.54 8.15
CA VAL A 287 -2.21 -12.15 8.06
C VAL A 287 -0.92 -12.15 7.26
N SER A 288 -0.94 -11.61 6.05
CA SER A 288 0.19 -11.74 5.11
C SER A 288 0.43 -10.45 4.34
N PRO A 289 1.65 -10.16 3.88
CA PRO A 289 1.91 -9.03 3.00
C PRO A 289 1.05 -9.07 1.73
N GLU A 290 0.59 -7.90 1.25
CA GLU A 290 -0.18 -7.83 0.01
C GLU A 290 0.65 -8.30 -1.19
N GLN A 291 0.09 -9.23 -1.96
CA GLN A 291 0.71 -9.72 -3.19
C GLN A 291 0.25 -8.88 -4.38
N VAL A 292 1.15 -8.08 -4.95
CA VAL A 292 0.91 -7.36 -6.20
C VAL A 292 1.09 -8.32 -7.37
N VAL A 293 0.09 -8.45 -8.24
CA VAL A 293 0.22 -9.24 -9.48
C VAL A 293 0.46 -8.28 -10.64
N PRO A 294 1.64 -8.27 -11.26
CA PRO A 294 1.87 -7.46 -12.44
C PRO A 294 1.00 -7.96 -13.59
N GLY A 295 0.11 -7.10 -14.09
CA GLY A 295 -0.73 -7.38 -15.25
C GLY A 295 -0.16 -6.75 -16.53
N ALA A 296 -0.30 -7.44 -17.65
CA ALA A 296 -0.03 -6.84 -18.96
C ALA A 296 -1.12 -5.81 -19.29
N ILE A 297 -0.70 -4.62 -19.73
CA ILE A 297 -1.62 -3.58 -20.17
C ILE A 297 -2.02 -3.90 -21.61
N ALA A 298 -3.27 -4.27 -21.85
CA ALA A 298 -3.80 -4.47 -23.20
C ALA A 298 -5.08 -3.66 -23.39
N GLU A 299 -5.12 -2.88 -24.47
CA GLU A 299 -6.31 -2.10 -24.84
C GLU A 299 -7.12 -2.79 -25.93
N LYS A 300 -8.41 -2.42 -26.03
CA LYS A 300 -9.26 -2.85 -27.15
C LYS A 300 -8.80 -2.22 -28.47
N GLU A 301 -9.08 -2.89 -29.59
CA GLU A 301 -8.90 -2.29 -30.93
C GLU A 301 -9.73 -1.01 -31.07
N GLN A 302 -9.11 0.04 -31.58
CA GLN A 302 -9.73 1.33 -31.87
C GLN A 302 -9.50 1.73 -33.32
N ALA A 303 -10.53 2.28 -33.97
CA ALA A 303 -10.39 2.84 -35.30
C ALA A 303 -9.61 4.18 -35.25
N TYR A 304 -8.74 4.42 -36.22
CA TYR A 304 -8.06 5.70 -36.38
C TYR A 304 -7.83 6.01 -37.86
N THR A 305 -7.64 7.29 -38.19
CA THR A 305 -7.34 7.74 -39.56
C THR A 305 -5.94 8.32 -39.60
N PRO A 306 -4.94 7.61 -40.16
CA PRO A 306 -3.59 8.13 -40.29
C PRO A 306 -3.52 9.36 -41.20
N THR A 307 -2.51 10.19 -40.99
CA THR A 307 -2.03 11.12 -42.02
C THR A 307 -1.07 10.36 -42.94
N PHE A 308 -1.29 10.46 -44.25
CA PHE A 308 -0.50 9.79 -45.28
C PHE A 308 0.39 10.80 -46.00
N THR A 309 1.67 10.47 -46.18
CA THR A 309 2.62 11.25 -47.00
C THR A 309 3.14 10.36 -48.14
N GLY A 310 3.24 10.91 -49.35
CA GLY A 310 3.74 10.19 -50.53
C GLY A 310 2.69 9.43 -51.35
N PHE A 311 1.45 9.30 -50.87
CA PHE A 311 0.39 8.49 -51.49
C PHE A 311 -0.72 9.29 -52.20
N GLY A 312 -0.58 10.61 -52.32
CA GLY A 312 -1.62 11.50 -52.84
C GLY A 312 -2.90 11.48 -51.99
N THR A 313 -4.04 11.84 -52.59
CA THR A 313 -5.35 11.77 -51.92
C THR A 313 -5.80 10.31 -51.78
N VAL A 314 -5.63 9.75 -50.59
CA VAL A 314 -6.05 8.38 -50.29
C VAL A 314 -7.57 8.26 -50.12
N SER A 315 -8.11 7.08 -50.38
CA SER A 315 -9.53 6.74 -50.16
C SER A 315 -9.65 5.37 -49.48
N ASN A 316 -10.87 5.00 -49.04
CA ASN A 316 -11.16 3.71 -48.39
C ASN A 316 -10.21 3.39 -47.22
N VAL A 317 -9.94 4.40 -46.37
CA VAL A 317 -9.05 4.27 -45.22
C VAL A 317 -9.77 3.50 -44.10
N ASP A 318 -9.22 2.34 -43.75
CA ASP A 318 -9.70 1.46 -42.68
C ASP A 318 -8.50 1.03 -41.84
N PHE A 319 -8.24 1.74 -40.74
CA PHE A 319 -7.10 1.52 -39.86
C PHE A 319 -7.55 1.34 -38.42
N LYS A 320 -6.87 0.44 -37.73
CA LYS A 320 -7.07 0.12 -36.34
C LYS A 320 -5.75 0.09 -35.58
N TYR A 321 -5.81 0.43 -34.31
CA TYR A 321 -4.68 0.34 -33.40
C TYR A 321 -5.10 -0.18 -32.02
N TRP A 322 -4.13 -0.73 -31.29
CA TRP A 322 -4.27 -1.02 -29.86
C TRP A 322 -2.89 -0.99 -29.20
N ARG A 323 -2.90 -0.86 -27.88
CA ARG A 323 -1.69 -0.96 -27.04
C ARG A 323 -1.59 -2.36 -26.45
N ASP A 324 -0.37 -2.87 -26.40
CA ASP A 324 0.01 -4.08 -25.67
C ASP A 324 1.36 -3.85 -24.98
N GLY A 325 1.32 -3.70 -23.65
CA GLY A 325 2.45 -3.31 -22.82
C GLY A 325 3.08 -2.00 -23.29
N SER A 326 4.33 -2.08 -23.76
CA SER A 326 5.10 -0.93 -24.26
C SER A 326 4.96 -0.70 -25.78
N VAL A 327 4.13 -1.49 -26.47
CA VAL A 327 4.09 -1.59 -27.93
C VAL A 327 2.76 -1.08 -28.48
N LEU A 328 2.85 -0.23 -29.50
CA LEU A 328 1.75 0.18 -30.36
C LEU A 328 1.61 -0.82 -31.50
N TYR A 329 0.44 -1.45 -31.62
CA TYR A 329 0.05 -2.25 -32.78
C TYR A 329 -0.83 -1.44 -33.72
N VAL A 330 -0.56 -1.55 -35.02
CA VAL A 330 -1.32 -0.92 -36.09
C VAL A 330 -1.59 -1.95 -37.18
N GLN A 331 -2.84 -1.99 -37.65
CA GLN A 331 -3.20 -2.72 -38.86
C GLN A 331 -4.27 -1.97 -39.64
N GLY A 332 -4.23 -2.05 -40.95
CA GLY A 332 -5.22 -1.38 -41.77
C GLY A 332 -4.96 -1.45 -43.25
N LYS A 333 -5.87 -0.88 -44.02
CA LYS A 333 -5.75 -0.76 -45.47
C LYS A 333 -6.23 0.59 -45.96
N PHE A 334 -5.73 0.99 -47.13
CA PHE A 334 -6.18 2.17 -47.84
C PHE A 334 -6.00 1.99 -49.34
N THR A 335 -6.76 2.74 -50.14
CA THR A 335 -6.55 2.88 -51.57
C THR A 335 -5.68 4.11 -51.83
N SER A 336 -4.53 3.91 -52.48
CA SER A 336 -3.59 4.97 -52.85
C SER A 336 -4.17 5.90 -53.92
N GLY A 337 -3.90 7.20 -53.80
CA GLY A 337 -4.18 8.20 -54.85
C GLY A 337 -3.02 8.29 -55.84
N THR A 338 -2.75 9.45 -56.42
CA THR A 338 -1.55 9.65 -57.23
C THR A 338 -0.30 9.70 -56.34
N SER A 339 0.43 8.59 -56.28
CA SER A 339 1.69 8.49 -55.52
C SER A 339 2.73 9.52 -56.01
N THR A 340 3.48 10.12 -55.08
CA THR A 340 4.46 11.17 -55.37
C THR A 340 5.89 10.70 -55.12
N SER A 341 6.88 11.42 -55.65
CA SER A 341 8.30 11.20 -55.35
C SER A 341 8.71 11.79 -53.99
N THR A 342 7.89 11.53 -52.97
CA THR A 342 8.09 11.93 -51.57
C THR A 342 8.16 10.68 -50.71
N GLU A 343 8.94 10.72 -49.63
CA GLU A 343 9.06 9.60 -48.68
C GLU A 343 7.67 9.12 -48.22
N ALA A 344 7.45 7.81 -48.31
CA ALA A 344 6.20 7.20 -47.91
C ALA A 344 6.10 7.14 -46.38
N ARG A 345 5.12 7.86 -45.81
CA ARG A 345 4.88 7.90 -44.35
C ARG A 345 3.44 7.64 -43.98
N ILE A 346 3.24 6.98 -42.84
CA ILE A 346 1.94 6.73 -42.21
C ILE A 346 2.05 7.14 -40.73
N SER A 347 1.26 8.11 -40.29
CA SER A 347 1.34 8.61 -38.91
C SER A 347 0.86 7.59 -37.87
N PHE A 348 1.40 7.69 -36.65
CA PHE A 348 0.85 7.02 -35.48
C PHE A 348 -0.52 7.62 -35.11
N PRO A 349 -1.38 6.87 -34.38
CA PRO A 349 -2.65 7.36 -33.85
C PRO A 349 -2.46 8.39 -32.72
N THR A 350 -1.35 8.29 -31.98
CA THR A 350 -1.01 9.19 -30.88
C THR A 350 0.08 10.17 -31.32
N ALA A 351 0.18 11.32 -30.65
CA ALA A 351 1.31 12.25 -30.83
C ALA A 351 2.63 11.71 -30.23
N ALA A 352 2.62 10.49 -29.69
CA ALA A 352 3.76 9.87 -29.05
C ALA A 352 4.79 9.41 -30.08
N ALA A 353 6.06 9.37 -29.66
CA ALA A 353 7.17 8.96 -30.51
C ALA A 353 7.56 7.50 -30.27
N SER A 354 8.15 6.86 -31.28
CA SER A 354 8.82 5.57 -31.17
C SER A 354 9.93 5.62 -30.10
N GLY A 355 10.00 4.57 -29.28
CA GLY A 355 10.93 4.48 -28.16
C GLY A 355 12.39 4.34 -28.58
N ALA A 356 13.31 4.67 -27.67
CA ALA A 356 14.76 4.59 -27.87
C ALA A 356 15.27 3.16 -28.18
N ASN A 357 14.48 2.12 -27.88
CA ASN A 357 14.77 0.72 -28.24
C ASN A 357 14.75 0.47 -29.76
N VAL A 358 14.32 1.46 -30.56
CA VAL A 358 14.45 1.54 -32.02
C VAL A 358 15.71 2.35 -32.36
N GLY A 359 16.88 1.97 -31.82
CA GLY A 359 18.12 2.78 -31.86
C GLY A 359 18.67 3.16 -33.24
N SER A 360 18.10 2.60 -34.33
CA SER A 360 18.30 2.96 -35.74
C SER A 360 17.07 2.52 -36.55
N ILE A 361 17.05 2.75 -37.87
CA ILE A 361 16.01 2.18 -38.76
C ILE A 361 15.88 0.68 -38.50
N ARG A 362 14.66 0.22 -38.21
CA ARG A 362 14.33 -1.17 -37.88
C ARG A 362 13.07 -1.61 -38.61
N HIS A 363 13.05 -2.87 -39.03
CA HIS A 363 11.86 -3.55 -39.52
C HIS A 363 10.86 -3.78 -38.37
N VAL A 364 9.65 -3.23 -38.50
CA VAL A 364 8.60 -3.26 -37.47
C VAL A 364 7.27 -3.81 -37.98
N GLY A 365 7.21 -4.30 -39.21
CA GLY A 365 5.99 -4.83 -39.80
C GLY A 365 6.06 -4.89 -41.32
N ASP A 366 4.98 -5.30 -41.95
CA ASP A 366 4.96 -5.57 -43.39
C ASP A 366 3.82 -4.82 -44.08
N TRP A 367 3.95 -4.62 -45.38
CA TRP A 367 2.86 -4.15 -46.24
C TRP A 367 2.75 -4.97 -47.53
N VAL A 368 1.52 -5.03 -48.06
CA VAL A 368 1.18 -5.79 -49.27
C VAL A 368 0.26 -5.00 -50.18
N LEU A 369 0.20 -5.37 -51.46
CA LEU A 369 -0.59 -4.72 -52.51
C LEU A 369 -1.70 -5.61 -53.07
N SER A 370 -2.73 -4.99 -53.65
CA SER A 370 -3.76 -5.67 -54.44
C SER A 370 -3.37 -5.97 -55.90
N VAL A 371 -2.08 -6.00 -56.22
CA VAL A 371 -1.57 -6.27 -57.57
C VAL A 371 -0.42 -7.28 -57.52
N ASN A 372 -0.21 -7.99 -58.63
CA ASN A 372 0.89 -8.95 -58.75
C ASN A 372 2.23 -8.21 -58.79
N SER A 373 3.08 -8.46 -57.79
CA SER A 373 4.42 -7.87 -57.69
C SER A 373 5.37 -8.84 -56.98
N ALA A 374 6.61 -8.94 -57.44
CA ALA A 374 7.65 -9.78 -56.86
C ALA A 374 8.51 -8.99 -55.86
N ILE A 375 7.87 -8.51 -54.79
CA ILE A 375 8.50 -7.65 -53.77
C ILE A 375 8.14 -8.13 -52.37
N PHE A 376 8.98 -7.78 -51.40
CA PHE A 376 8.67 -7.91 -49.97
C PHE A 376 8.59 -6.51 -49.36
N GLY A 377 7.39 -6.06 -49.03
CA GLY A 377 7.12 -4.72 -48.48
C GLY A 377 7.37 -4.67 -46.99
N THR A 378 8.29 -3.80 -46.55
CA THR A 378 8.64 -3.62 -45.14
C THR A 378 8.11 -2.30 -44.60
N ILE A 379 7.69 -2.31 -43.33
CA ILE A 379 7.39 -1.13 -42.53
C ILE A 379 8.58 -0.89 -41.60
N LEU A 380 9.03 0.34 -41.58
CA LEU A 380 10.24 0.77 -40.90
C LEU A 380 9.89 1.83 -39.86
N ALA A 381 10.51 1.73 -38.69
CA ALA A 381 10.51 2.78 -37.67
C ALA A 381 11.96 3.16 -37.33
N GLU A 382 12.13 4.38 -36.84
CA GLU A 382 13.39 4.92 -36.31
C GLU A 382 13.09 5.62 -34.99
N ALA A 383 14.04 5.74 -34.06
CA ALA A 383 13.80 6.36 -32.76
C ALA A 383 13.32 7.81 -32.85
N GLY A 384 12.38 8.18 -31.99
CA GLY A 384 11.95 9.57 -31.81
C GLY A 384 10.99 10.10 -32.87
N THR A 385 10.44 9.25 -33.75
CA THR A 385 9.46 9.65 -34.77
C THR A 385 8.04 9.23 -34.41
N SER A 386 7.06 9.99 -34.91
CA SER A 386 5.63 9.74 -34.69
C SER A 386 4.95 9.12 -35.92
N TYR A 387 5.72 8.43 -36.76
CA TYR A 387 5.22 7.84 -38.00
C TYR A 387 6.04 6.61 -38.40
N PHE A 388 5.40 5.71 -39.16
CA PHE A 388 6.05 4.66 -39.90
C PHE A 388 6.55 5.18 -41.25
N THR A 389 7.62 4.57 -41.74
CA THR A 389 8.12 4.72 -43.11
C THR A 389 8.02 3.38 -43.84
N LEU A 390 7.97 3.39 -45.17
CA LEU A 390 7.99 2.15 -45.96
C LEU A 390 9.39 1.87 -46.49
N GLY A 391 9.74 0.59 -46.57
CA GLY A 391 10.83 0.03 -47.34
C GLY A 391 10.34 -1.09 -48.27
N MET A 392 11.23 -1.60 -49.11
CA MET A 392 10.91 -2.69 -50.03
C MET A 392 12.17 -3.49 -50.38
N GLN A 393 12.08 -4.81 -50.28
CA GLN A 393 13.11 -5.71 -50.77
C GLN A 393 12.72 -6.28 -52.14
N GLY A 394 13.63 -6.14 -53.11
CA GLY A 394 13.45 -6.62 -54.49
C GLY A 394 14.76 -6.57 -55.27
N GLY A 395 14.72 -6.80 -56.58
CA GLY A 395 15.92 -6.85 -57.42
C GLY A 395 16.77 -5.56 -57.45
N SER A 396 16.19 -4.42 -57.08
CA SER A 396 16.83 -3.09 -57.12
C SER A 396 16.79 -2.33 -55.79
N ASN A 397 16.18 -2.89 -54.73
CA ASN A 397 15.94 -2.18 -53.47
C ASN A 397 16.24 -3.09 -52.26
N ALA A 398 16.82 -2.49 -51.22
CA ALA A 398 17.05 -3.15 -49.94
C ALA A 398 15.90 -2.86 -48.96
N GLY A 399 15.42 -3.89 -48.25
CA GLY A 399 14.25 -3.80 -47.37
C GLY A 399 14.40 -2.89 -46.14
N LEU A 400 15.61 -2.46 -45.77
CA LEU A 400 15.85 -1.51 -44.68
C LEU A 400 16.13 -0.08 -45.17
N THR A 401 15.93 0.17 -46.47
CA THR A 401 16.06 1.50 -47.07
C THR A 401 14.68 2.11 -47.24
N LYS A 402 14.49 3.33 -46.72
CA LYS A 402 13.24 4.09 -46.91
C LYS A 402 13.00 4.36 -48.39
N ILE A 403 11.75 4.26 -48.82
CA ILE A 403 11.35 4.49 -50.22
C ILE A 403 10.32 5.61 -50.36
N ASN A 404 10.25 6.19 -51.55
CA ASN A 404 9.21 7.15 -51.91
C ASN A 404 7.88 6.44 -52.21
N GLY A 405 6.75 7.14 -52.05
CA GLY A 405 5.43 6.59 -52.35
C GLY A 405 5.27 6.09 -53.79
N SER A 406 5.87 6.80 -54.76
CA SER A 406 5.92 6.37 -56.17
C SER A 406 6.70 5.08 -56.41
N THR A 407 7.60 4.72 -55.49
CA THR A 407 8.33 3.44 -55.50
C THR A 407 7.56 2.35 -54.77
N ALA A 408 6.80 2.71 -53.73
CA ALA A 408 5.99 1.78 -52.95
C ALA A 408 4.77 1.27 -53.73
N THR A 409 4.04 2.16 -54.42
CA THR A 409 2.83 1.76 -55.15
C THR A 409 2.46 2.70 -56.28
N ALA A 410 1.83 2.16 -57.32
CA ALA A 410 1.11 2.92 -58.33
C ALA A 410 -0.26 3.41 -57.81
N SER A 411 -0.87 4.35 -58.52
CA SER A 411 -2.18 4.91 -58.18
C SER A 411 -3.28 3.85 -58.16
N THR A 412 -4.31 4.04 -57.33
CA THR A 412 -5.51 3.20 -57.22
C THR A 412 -5.30 1.79 -56.66
N ASN A 413 -4.07 1.39 -56.36
CA ASN A 413 -3.80 0.14 -55.69
C ASN A 413 -4.25 0.21 -54.23
N VAL A 414 -4.75 -0.91 -53.71
CA VAL A 414 -5.01 -1.09 -52.28
C VAL A 414 -3.73 -1.54 -51.61
N VAL A 415 -3.33 -0.84 -50.55
CA VAL A 415 -2.19 -1.15 -49.69
C VAL A 415 -2.74 -1.63 -48.34
N SER A 416 -2.28 -2.78 -47.86
CA SER A 416 -2.59 -3.28 -46.52
C SER A 416 -1.31 -3.30 -45.69
N VAL A 417 -1.39 -2.86 -44.44
CA VAL A 417 -0.27 -2.64 -43.53
C VAL A 417 -0.52 -3.37 -42.20
N LYS A 418 0.52 -3.95 -41.62
CA LYS A 418 0.55 -4.43 -40.24
C LYS A 418 1.89 -4.07 -39.61
N ALA A 419 1.91 -3.39 -38.47
CA ALA A 419 3.13 -2.98 -37.79
C ALA A 419 3.01 -2.95 -36.27
N SER A 420 4.13 -3.14 -35.58
CA SER A 420 4.25 -3.01 -34.13
C SER A 420 5.53 -2.29 -33.73
N VAL A 421 5.40 -1.24 -32.91
CA VAL A 421 6.53 -0.39 -32.51
C VAL A 421 6.48 -0.03 -31.02
N PRO A 422 7.59 -0.14 -30.28
CA PRO A 422 7.66 0.40 -28.92
C PRO A 422 7.45 1.91 -28.92
N ILE A 423 6.68 2.44 -27.96
CA ILE A 423 6.43 3.88 -27.80
C ILE A 423 7.15 4.40 -26.56
N VAL A 424 7.67 5.63 -26.64
CA VAL A 424 8.30 6.31 -25.50
C VAL A 424 7.29 6.47 -24.37
N ASP A 425 7.74 6.27 -23.12
CA ASP A 425 6.94 6.40 -21.89
C ASP A 425 5.76 5.41 -21.73
N TRP A 426 5.68 4.39 -22.57
CA TRP A 426 4.75 3.28 -22.36
C TRP A 426 5.38 2.19 -21.48
N ALA A 427 4.89 2.09 -20.24
CA ALA A 427 5.26 1.00 -19.34
C ALA A 427 4.78 -0.37 -19.86
N ALA A 428 5.60 -1.41 -19.65
CA ALA A 428 5.29 -2.78 -20.08
C ALA A 428 4.23 -3.48 -19.20
N SER A 429 4.08 -3.06 -17.95
CA SER A 429 3.15 -3.64 -16.97
C SER A 429 2.55 -2.55 -16.10
N ALA A 430 1.29 -2.75 -15.70
CA ALA A 430 0.71 -2.05 -14.56
C ALA A 430 0.79 -2.99 -13.35
N SER A 431 1.23 -2.48 -12.20
CA SER A 431 1.04 -3.15 -10.92
C SER A 431 -0.45 -3.08 -10.58
N LEU A 432 -1.17 -4.19 -10.72
CA LEU A 432 -2.53 -4.30 -10.20
C LEU A 432 -2.41 -4.83 -8.77
N SER A 433 -2.77 -4.00 -7.80
CA SER A 433 -3.02 -4.44 -6.43
C SER A 433 -4.10 -5.52 -6.48
N THR A 434 -3.86 -6.68 -5.87
CA THR A 434 -4.90 -7.72 -5.77
C THR A 434 -5.97 -7.37 -4.74
N THR A 435 -5.76 -6.32 -3.95
CA THR A 435 -6.73 -5.78 -3.01
C THR A 435 -7.08 -4.34 -3.36
N GLU A 436 -8.35 -3.96 -3.18
CA GLU A 436 -8.86 -2.59 -3.39
C GLU A 436 -8.17 -1.51 -2.53
N ALA A 437 -7.12 -1.84 -1.76
CA ALA A 437 -6.42 -0.94 -0.85
C ALA A 437 -5.80 0.27 -1.57
N MET A 438 -5.28 0.11 -2.80
CA MET A 438 -4.82 1.25 -3.61
C MET A 438 -5.97 2.10 -4.19
N LEU A 439 -7.21 1.62 -4.16
CA LEU A 439 -8.40 2.28 -4.71
C LEU A 439 -9.27 3.00 -3.67
N ARG A 440 -9.04 2.79 -2.36
CA ARG A 440 -9.87 3.38 -1.31
C ARG A 440 -9.21 4.63 -0.72
N GLY A 441 -9.77 5.79 -1.07
CA GLY A 441 -9.42 7.09 -0.48
C GLY A 441 -9.82 7.19 1.00
N ALA A 442 -9.11 8.01 1.79
CA ALA A 442 -9.59 8.42 3.11
C ALA A 442 -10.99 9.03 3.00
N ASN A 443 -11.94 8.57 3.80
CA ASN A 443 -13.30 9.09 3.85
C ASN A 443 -13.75 9.15 5.30
N VAL A 444 -13.83 10.37 5.81
CA VAL A 444 -14.31 10.69 7.14
C VAL A 444 -15.64 11.40 7.01
N THR A 445 -16.63 10.99 7.80
CA THR A 445 -17.87 11.73 8.00
C THR A 445 -18.15 11.85 9.48
N ALA A 446 -18.29 13.08 9.96
CA ALA A 446 -18.51 13.38 11.37
C ALA A 446 -19.58 14.46 11.54
N THR A 447 -20.32 14.39 12.63
CA THR A 447 -21.35 15.35 12.99
C THR A 447 -21.12 15.90 14.38
N LYS A 448 -21.70 17.05 14.66
CA LYS A 448 -21.76 17.60 16.01
C LYS A 448 -23.20 18.00 16.29
N THR A 449 -23.83 17.26 17.19
CA THR A 449 -25.24 17.36 17.58
C THR A 449 -25.45 18.13 18.88
N GLY A 450 -24.41 18.80 19.40
CA GLY A 450 -24.51 19.65 20.59
C GLY A 450 -23.16 20.17 21.10
N GLY A 451 -23.22 20.95 22.17
CA GLY A 451 -22.08 21.57 22.84
C GLY A 451 -22.09 23.10 22.74
N THR A 452 -21.16 23.72 23.45
CA THR A 452 -21.09 25.17 23.59
C THR A 452 -19.70 25.66 23.21
N GLN A 453 -19.64 26.65 22.32
CA GLN A 453 -18.45 27.46 22.13
C GLN A 453 -18.33 28.46 23.28
N THR A 454 -17.26 28.34 24.06
CA THR A 454 -17.02 29.18 25.24
C THR A 454 -16.07 30.34 24.95
N SER A 455 -15.36 30.28 23.82
CA SER A 455 -14.42 31.32 23.41
C SER A 455 -15.12 32.43 22.62
N ASN A 456 -15.50 33.51 23.31
CA ASN A 456 -16.05 34.73 22.71
C ASN A 456 -14.92 35.60 22.12
N GLY A 457 -15.04 35.97 20.84
CA GLY A 457 -14.04 36.75 20.11
C GLY A 457 -12.77 35.97 19.75
N ASN A 458 -12.79 34.63 19.81
CA ASN A 458 -11.65 33.78 19.49
C ASN A 458 -12.06 32.45 18.86
N PHE A 459 -11.12 31.79 18.18
CA PHE A 459 -11.31 30.47 17.59
C PHE A 459 -11.19 29.35 18.63
N GLN A 460 -12.04 28.33 18.52
CA GLN A 460 -12.03 27.14 19.35
C GLN A 460 -12.09 25.89 18.49
N ASP A 461 -11.31 24.87 18.83
CA ASP A 461 -11.35 23.56 18.18
C ASP A 461 -12.76 22.96 18.29
N VAL A 462 -13.25 22.43 17.18
CA VAL A 462 -14.55 21.76 17.13
C VAL A 462 -14.31 20.28 17.34
N SER A 463 -14.87 19.73 18.41
CA SER A 463 -14.92 18.27 18.61
C SER A 463 -16.16 17.69 17.94
N TRP A 464 -15.96 16.59 17.23
CA TRP A 464 -16.94 15.92 16.39
C TRP A 464 -17.19 14.49 16.90
N THR A 465 -18.39 13.99 16.64
CA THR A 465 -18.70 12.57 16.75
C THR A 465 -18.56 11.95 15.37
N GLU A 466 -17.60 11.06 15.23
CA GLU A 466 -17.38 10.33 13.98
C GLU A 466 -18.52 9.32 13.74
N SER A 467 -18.95 9.23 12.47
CA SER A 467 -19.92 8.25 11.99
C SER A 467 -19.34 7.29 10.96
N ARG A 468 -18.20 7.66 10.37
CA ARG A 468 -17.40 6.85 9.45
C ARG A 468 -15.99 7.44 9.35
N ASP A 469 -14.99 6.58 9.41
CA ASP A 469 -13.60 6.85 9.04
C ASP A 469 -13.03 5.58 8.41
N THR A 470 -12.73 5.66 7.12
CA THR A 470 -12.26 4.50 6.37
C THR A 470 -10.82 4.11 6.65
N LEU A 471 -10.00 4.94 7.30
CA LEU A 471 -8.57 4.68 7.53
C LEU A 471 -8.10 4.96 8.97
N GLY A 472 -9.01 5.23 9.91
CA GLY A 472 -8.65 5.63 11.28
C GLY A 472 -7.81 6.91 11.31
N SER A 473 -8.02 7.77 10.30
CA SER A 473 -7.29 9.00 10.06
C SER A 473 -7.81 10.20 10.88
N PHE A 474 -8.86 10.03 11.67
CA PHE A 474 -9.51 11.11 12.43
C PHE A 474 -9.78 10.69 13.88
N ASP A 475 -9.32 11.51 14.84
CA ASP A 475 -9.48 11.24 16.28
C ASP A 475 -10.73 11.90 16.91
N GLY A 476 -11.62 12.43 16.07
CA GLY A 476 -12.77 13.23 16.49
C GLY A 476 -12.50 14.74 16.56
N THR A 477 -11.26 15.20 16.51
CA THR A 477 -10.90 16.64 16.47
C THR A 477 -9.85 16.95 15.40
N THR A 478 -8.88 16.05 15.23
CA THR A 478 -7.71 16.17 14.36
C THR A 478 -7.74 15.07 13.31
N PHE A 479 -7.66 15.48 12.05
CA PHE A 479 -7.37 14.59 10.93
C PHE A 479 -5.87 14.47 10.75
N THR A 480 -5.35 13.26 10.56
CA THR A 480 -3.97 12.96 10.23
C THR A 480 -3.92 12.29 8.86
N ALA A 481 -3.26 12.92 7.89
CA ALA A 481 -3.19 12.41 6.53
C ALA A 481 -2.54 11.00 6.52
N PRO A 482 -3.29 9.95 6.15
CA PRO A 482 -2.77 8.57 6.21
C PRO A 482 -1.72 8.31 5.13
N ARG A 483 -1.74 9.10 4.05
CA ARG A 483 -0.75 9.11 2.96
C ARG A 483 -0.64 10.50 2.35
N THR A 484 0.41 10.72 1.58
CA THR A 484 0.58 11.96 0.80
C THR A 484 -0.44 11.99 -0.33
N GLY A 485 -1.22 13.07 -0.43
CA GLY A 485 -2.28 13.19 -1.42
C GLY A 485 -3.13 14.43 -1.24
N LYS A 486 -4.16 14.57 -2.09
CA LYS A 486 -5.10 15.68 -2.04
C LYS A 486 -6.35 15.29 -1.26
N PHE A 487 -6.69 16.09 -0.25
CA PHE A 487 -7.83 15.86 0.63
C PHE A 487 -8.82 17.01 0.55
N ARG A 488 -10.09 16.68 0.34
CA ARG A 488 -11.20 17.62 0.29
C ARG A 488 -11.94 17.62 1.62
N PHE A 489 -11.91 18.76 2.30
CA PHE A 489 -12.67 19.04 3.51
C PHE A 489 -13.93 19.81 3.14
N VAL A 490 -15.11 19.28 3.48
CA VAL A 490 -16.41 19.91 3.21
C VAL A 490 -17.28 19.80 4.44
N GLY A 491 -17.94 20.89 4.80
CA GLY A 491 -18.81 20.86 5.97
C GLY A 491 -19.56 22.15 6.20
N ALA A 492 -20.22 22.20 7.36
CA ALA A 492 -20.81 23.42 7.87
C ALA A 492 -20.74 23.44 9.39
N ILE A 493 -20.50 24.61 9.96
CA ILE A 493 -20.69 24.87 11.39
C ILE A 493 -22.01 25.61 11.56
N ASP A 494 -22.82 25.12 12.49
CA ASP A 494 -24.15 25.64 12.80
C ASP A 494 -24.16 26.20 14.22
N PHE A 495 -24.62 27.45 14.38
CA PHE A 495 -24.78 28.11 15.67
C PHE A 495 -26.25 28.49 15.89
N THR A 496 -26.74 28.24 17.11
CA THR A 496 -28.09 28.66 17.52
C THR A 496 -28.27 30.18 17.43
N ALA A 497 -29.50 30.63 17.19
CA ALA A 497 -29.84 32.05 17.23
C ALA A 497 -29.36 32.72 18.53
N SER A 498 -28.69 33.87 18.40
CA SER A 498 -28.12 34.62 19.52
C SER A 498 -27.85 36.07 19.09
N ALA A 499 -27.28 36.88 19.99
CA ALA A 499 -26.98 38.29 19.76
C ALA A 499 -26.15 38.56 18.48
N ILE A 500 -26.34 39.76 17.94
CA ILE A 500 -25.66 40.26 16.74
C ILE A 500 -24.14 40.08 16.89
N GLY A 501 -23.52 39.56 15.84
CA GLY A 501 -22.08 39.38 15.80
C GLY A 501 -21.63 38.74 14.50
N GLN A 502 -20.43 38.20 14.52
CA GLN A 502 -19.81 37.50 13.42
C GLN A 502 -19.58 36.04 13.84
N ARG A 503 -19.76 35.12 12.91
CA ARG A 503 -19.48 33.69 13.08
C ARG A 503 -18.51 33.26 12.01
N GLY A 504 -17.60 32.35 12.33
CA GLY A 504 -16.63 31.89 11.35
C GLY A 504 -16.14 30.47 11.58
N VAL A 505 -15.46 29.96 10.56
CA VAL A 505 -14.82 28.64 10.57
C VAL A 505 -13.46 28.76 9.91
N GLU A 506 -12.48 28.01 10.41
CA GLU A 506 -11.17 27.88 9.80
C GLU A 506 -10.59 26.47 9.87
N LEU A 507 -9.63 26.18 8.99
CA LEU A 507 -8.82 24.95 9.05
C LEU A 507 -7.37 25.29 9.38
N VAL A 508 -6.80 24.58 10.35
CA VAL A 508 -5.45 24.80 10.87
C VAL A 508 -4.70 23.50 11.08
N ASN A 509 -3.37 23.55 11.16
CA ASN A 509 -2.56 22.40 11.56
C ASN A 509 -2.53 22.20 13.09
N ALA A 510 -1.82 21.17 13.59
CA ALA A 510 -1.65 20.93 15.03
C ALA A 510 -1.08 22.15 15.80
N SER A 511 -0.21 22.94 15.17
CA SER A 511 0.36 24.17 15.74
C SER A 511 -0.54 25.40 15.58
N ASN A 512 -1.83 25.21 15.25
CA ASN A 512 -2.81 26.28 15.05
C ASN A 512 -2.46 27.28 13.93
N THR A 513 -1.58 26.88 13.00
CA THR A 513 -1.26 27.67 11.81
C THR A 513 -2.31 27.40 10.74
N ARG A 514 -2.91 28.47 10.22
CA ARG A 514 -4.01 28.39 9.24
C ARG A 514 -3.50 27.98 7.86
N TYR A 515 -4.25 27.11 7.19
CA TYR A 515 -4.05 26.79 5.78
C TYR A 515 -4.55 27.96 4.90
N THR A 516 -3.87 28.24 3.79
CA THR A 516 -4.16 29.41 2.94
C THR A 516 -5.59 29.40 2.40
N GLY A 517 -6.39 30.43 2.72
CA GLY A 517 -7.80 30.51 2.30
C GLY A 517 -8.78 29.71 3.16
N ALA A 518 -8.29 29.08 4.24
CA ALA A 518 -9.09 28.28 5.16
C ALA A 518 -9.82 29.13 6.19
N ILE A 519 -10.53 30.18 5.79
CA ILE A 519 -11.36 30.96 6.72
C ILE A 519 -12.58 31.56 6.03
N THR A 520 -13.73 31.39 6.66
CA THR A 520 -15.00 31.98 6.22
C THR A 520 -15.67 32.66 7.40
N PHE A 521 -16.24 33.85 7.17
CA PHE A 521 -17.08 34.54 8.16
C PHE A 521 -18.46 34.88 7.58
N LEU A 522 -19.47 34.88 8.45
CA LEU A 522 -20.79 35.42 8.19
C LEU A 522 -21.22 36.35 9.34
N ASN A 523 -21.95 37.41 8.98
CA ASN A 523 -22.61 38.24 9.98
C ASN A 523 -23.89 37.53 10.45
N SER A 524 -24.14 37.58 11.75
CA SER A 524 -25.26 36.96 12.44
C SER A 524 -26.17 38.04 13.01
N SER A 525 -27.49 37.86 12.85
CA SER A 525 -28.52 38.74 13.40
C SER A 525 -29.09 38.12 14.69
N ALA A 526 -29.72 38.95 15.54
CA ALA A 526 -30.16 38.55 16.89
C ALA A 526 -31.15 37.37 16.95
N ALA A 527 -31.80 37.04 15.83
CA ALA A 527 -32.89 36.07 15.76
C ALA A 527 -32.61 34.88 14.81
N ASP A 528 -31.47 34.86 14.13
CA ASP A 528 -31.19 33.88 13.07
C ASP A 528 -30.19 32.82 13.52
N GLU A 529 -30.54 31.55 13.26
CA GLU A 529 -29.57 30.45 13.23
C GLU A 529 -28.53 30.73 12.14
N THR A 530 -27.25 30.55 12.46
CA THR A 530 -26.16 30.92 11.54
C THR A 530 -25.38 29.69 11.13
N ILE A 531 -25.48 29.31 9.86
CA ILE A 531 -24.78 28.17 9.27
C ILE A 531 -23.65 28.69 8.39
N ILE A 532 -22.40 28.36 8.75
CA ILE A 532 -21.20 28.72 7.99
C ILE A 532 -20.71 27.49 7.20
N PRO A 533 -20.95 27.42 5.88
CA PRO A 533 -20.39 26.37 5.06
C PRO A 533 -18.89 26.58 4.83
N PHE A 534 -18.16 25.48 4.69
CA PHE A 534 -16.76 25.49 4.25
C PHE A 534 -16.50 24.34 3.29
N ALA A 535 -15.63 24.60 2.30
CA ALA A 535 -15.13 23.61 1.38
C ALA A 535 -13.70 23.98 1.01
N MET A 536 -12.77 23.04 1.13
CA MET A 536 -11.36 23.28 0.88
C MET A 536 -10.67 22.01 0.42
N ASP A 537 -9.84 22.14 -0.61
CA ASP A 537 -8.91 21.08 -1.00
C ASP A 537 -7.51 21.41 -0.46
N LEU A 538 -6.87 20.43 0.18
CA LEU A 538 -5.52 20.55 0.74
C LEU A 538 -4.64 19.43 0.21
N ASP A 539 -3.47 19.79 -0.31
CA ASP A 539 -2.39 18.84 -0.58
C ASP A 539 -1.62 18.61 0.73
N LEU A 540 -1.69 17.39 1.26
CA LEU A 540 -1.10 17.03 2.53
C LEU A 540 -0.02 15.95 2.32
N VAL A 541 1.10 16.09 3.02
CA VAL A 541 2.08 15.01 3.15
C VAL A 541 1.60 14.05 4.24
N GLN A 542 1.92 12.77 4.12
CA GLN A 542 1.65 11.77 5.15
C GLN A 542 2.03 12.27 6.56
N GLY A 543 1.14 12.06 7.53
CA GLY A 543 1.31 12.49 8.91
C GLY A 543 1.02 13.97 9.17
N ASN A 544 0.76 14.79 8.15
CA ASN A 544 0.28 16.16 8.35
C ASN A 544 -1.11 16.16 8.96
N THR A 545 -1.37 17.13 9.83
CA THR A 545 -2.60 17.19 10.60
C THR A 545 -3.46 18.39 10.24
N VAL A 546 -4.77 18.24 10.27
CA VAL A 546 -5.75 19.30 10.03
C VAL A 546 -6.83 19.28 11.11
N LYS A 547 -7.15 20.44 11.67
CA LYS A 547 -8.22 20.67 12.64
C LYS A 547 -9.19 21.72 12.12
N VAL A 548 -10.48 21.56 12.44
CA VAL A 548 -11.52 22.56 12.18
C VAL A 548 -11.75 23.38 13.46
N ARG A 549 -11.69 24.71 13.35
CA ARG A 549 -11.99 25.63 14.46
C ARG A 549 -13.14 26.56 14.10
N ALA A 550 -13.96 26.92 15.08
CA ALA A 550 -15.07 27.83 14.91
C ALA A 550 -14.88 29.13 15.72
N TYR A 551 -15.48 30.22 15.26
CA TYR A 551 -15.40 31.57 15.86
C TYR A 551 -16.81 32.15 16.09
N GLN A 552 -16.99 32.84 17.20
CA GLN A 552 -18.16 33.68 17.49
C GLN A 552 -17.78 34.86 18.38
N ASN A 553 -18.50 35.98 18.28
CA ASN A 553 -18.30 37.15 19.16
C ASN A 553 -19.61 37.73 19.75
N SER A 554 -20.58 36.89 20.10
CA SER A 554 -21.93 37.26 20.57
C SER A 554 -22.00 37.91 21.96
N GLY A 555 -20.85 38.13 22.63
CA GLY A 555 -20.82 38.69 23.99
C GLY A 555 -20.96 37.66 25.12
N GLY A 556 -20.99 36.36 24.80
CA GLY A 556 -21.09 35.26 25.76
C GLY A 556 -20.85 33.89 25.12
N ASN A 557 -21.10 32.81 25.87
CA ASN A 557 -21.07 31.45 25.35
C ASN A 557 -22.18 31.24 24.31
N LEU A 558 -21.91 30.46 23.26
CA LEU A 558 -22.87 30.19 22.19
C LEU A 558 -22.98 28.70 21.91
N ASN A 559 -24.20 28.19 21.78
CA ASN A 559 -24.43 26.78 21.48
C ASN A 559 -24.33 26.50 19.98
N TYR A 560 -23.85 25.31 19.64
CA TYR A 560 -23.96 24.79 18.29
C TYR A 560 -25.41 24.35 18.02
N GLY A 561 -25.91 24.62 16.81
CA GLY A 561 -27.28 24.32 16.38
C GLY A 561 -27.55 22.82 16.30
N THR A 562 -28.78 22.41 16.64
CA THR A 562 -29.25 21.02 16.61
C THR A 562 -30.22 20.74 15.46
N SER A 563 -30.70 21.78 14.77
CA SER A 563 -31.77 21.74 13.77
C SER A 563 -31.27 21.26 12.41
N ALA A 564 -30.13 21.79 11.96
CA ALA A 564 -29.42 21.35 10.73
C ALA A 564 -28.15 20.54 11.04
N GLY A 565 -27.57 20.72 12.24
CA GLY A 565 -26.42 19.98 12.74
C GLY A 565 -25.12 20.37 12.04
N SER A 566 -24.07 20.65 12.83
CA SER A 566 -22.74 20.86 12.25
C SER A 566 -22.24 19.55 11.66
N ARG A 567 -21.66 19.59 10.45
CA ARG A 567 -21.20 18.41 9.72
C ARG A 567 -19.82 18.63 9.12
N LEU A 568 -19.05 17.55 9.04
CA LEU A 568 -17.73 17.49 8.44
C LEU A 568 -17.63 16.22 7.58
N SER A 569 -17.13 16.40 6.37
CA SER A 569 -16.74 15.33 5.46
C SER A 569 -15.31 15.61 4.99
N ILE A 570 -14.45 14.59 5.08
CA ILE A 570 -13.08 14.64 4.56
C ILE A 570 -12.96 13.51 3.58
N THR A 571 -12.70 13.82 2.32
CA THR A 571 -12.57 12.81 1.27
C THR A 571 -11.26 13.00 0.56
N GLU A 572 -10.45 11.96 0.51
CA GLU A 572 -9.29 11.92 -0.37
C GLU A 572 -9.76 11.94 -1.82
N VAL A 573 -9.27 12.93 -2.57
CA VAL A 573 -9.58 13.08 -3.97
C VAL A 573 -8.73 12.07 -4.72
N PHE A 574 -9.41 11.06 -5.29
CA PHE A 574 -8.77 10.06 -6.13
C PHE A 574 -8.02 10.75 -7.27
N ASP A 575 -6.71 10.49 -7.35
CA ASP A 575 -5.90 10.88 -8.47
C ASP A 575 -5.78 9.68 -9.42
N PRO A 576 -6.44 9.68 -10.59
CA PRO A 576 -6.35 8.57 -11.53
C PRO A 576 -4.93 8.38 -12.10
N THR A 577 -4.01 9.32 -11.88
CA THR A 577 -2.65 9.24 -12.43
C THR A 577 -1.76 8.22 -11.70
N VAL A 578 -2.08 7.79 -10.47
CA VAL A 578 -1.44 6.60 -9.86
C VAL A 578 -1.74 5.32 -10.64
N PHE A 579 -2.79 5.33 -11.47
CA PHE A 579 -3.14 4.27 -12.41
C PHE A 579 -2.87 4.67 -13.87
N SER A 580 -2.28 5.84 -14.10
CA SER A 580 -1.94 6.27 -15.46
C SER A 580 -0.83 5.39 -16.02
N VAL A 581 -1.24 4.65 -17.03
CA VAL A 581 -0.50 3.78 -17.93
C VAL A 581 0.58 4.53 -18.76
N MET A 582 0.68 5.86 -18.60
CA MET A 582 1.83 6.68 -18.99
C MET A 582 2.38 7.38 -17.75
N GLY A 583 3.64 7.14 -17.42
CA GLY A 583 4.30 7.67 -16.22
C GLY A 583 4.31 9.20 -16.18
N GLY A 584 3.24 9.79 -15.64
CA GLY A 584 3.08 11.23 -15.53
C GLY A 584 3.65 11.71 -14.21
N LYS A 585 4.92 12.11 -14.20
CA LYS A 585 5.42 12.97 -13.12
C LYS A 585 4.66 14.30 -13.18
N PHE A 586 3.92 14.65 -12.12
CA PHE A 586 3.45 16.01 -11.94
C PHE A 586 4.65 16.94 -11.82
N GLU A 587 4.84 17.80 -12.82
CA GLU A 587 5.80 18.90 -12.71
C GLU A 587 5.01 20.11 -12.23
N LEU A 588 5.05 20.36 -10.92
CA LEU A 588 4.53 21.57 -10.28
C LEU A 588 5.70 22.50 -10.01
N LEU A 589 5.68 23.67 -10.64
CA LEU A 589 6.66 24.72 -10.43
C LEU A 589 6.00 25.85 -9.63
N THR A 590 6.67 26.31 -8.58
CA THR A 590 6.17 27.39 -7.74
C THR A 590 7.20 28.50 -7.63
N ALA A 591 6.74 29.74 -7.48
CA ALA A 591 7.58 30.90 -7.23
C ALA A 591 6.88 31.84 -6.24
N THR A 592 7.61 32.26 -5.20
CA THR A 592 7.13 33.22 -4.20
C THR A 592 8.04 34.42 -4.20
N SER A 593 7.48 35.62 -4.31
CA SER A 593 8.30 36.82 -4.28
C SER A 593 8.80 37.16 -2.88
N SER A 594 9.90 37.91 -2.80
CA SER A 594 10.24 38.67 -1.61
C SER A 594 9.12 39.65 -1.26
N VAL A 595 8.97 39.93 0.03
CA VAL A 595 8.09 41.00 0.52
C VAL A 595 8.63 42.35 0.02
N LYS A 596 7.77 43.17 -0.59
CA LYS A 596 8.15 44.49 -1.11
C LYS A 596 7.22 45.59 -0.61
N THR A 597 7.81 46.73 -0.25
CA THR A 597 7.05 47.98 -0.06
C THR A 597 6.76 48.61 -1.43
N PRO A 598 5.49 48.96 -1.74
CA PRO A 598 5.12 49.53 -3.04
C PRO A 598 5.94 50.78 -3.38
N GLY A 599 6.44 50.86 -4.62
CA GLY A 599 7.30 51.97 -5.08
C GLY A 599 6.57 53.27 -5.42
N GLY A 600 5.24 53.25 -5.54
CA GLY A 600 4.43 54.42 -5.90
C GLY A 600 2.97 54.07 -6.27
N SER A 601 2.16 55.10 -6.50
CA SER A 601 0.75 54.97 -6.87
C SER A 601 0.59 54.74 -8.36
N GLY A 602 -0.25 53.77 -8.75
CA GLY A 602 -0.54 53.46 -10.15
C GLY A 602 0.62 52.76 -10.84
N HIS A 603 1.38 51.94 -10.09
CA HIS A 603 2.60 51.30 -10.57
C HIS A 603 2.45 49.78 -10.64
N TYR A 604 3.15 49.17 -11.61
CA TYR A 604 3.47 47.75 -11.64
C TYR A 604 4.75 47.51 -10.85
N HIS A 605 4.75 46.57 -9.91
CA HIS A 605 5.86 46.40 -8.97
C HIS A 605 6.89 45.40 -9.48
N ALA A 606 8.17 45.81 -9.45
CA ALA A 606 9.30 44.94 -9.73
C ALA A 606 9.53 44.02 -8.52
N LEU A 607 9.16 42.75 -8.61
CA LEU A 607 9.27 41.80 -7.49
C LEU A 607 10.46 40.87 -7.69
N THR A 608 11.16 40.49 -6.63
CA THR A 608 12.25 39.50 -6.71
C THR A 608 11.69 38.12 -6.37
N GLY A 609 11.99 37.08 -7.15
CA GLY A 609 11.52 35.71 -6.89
C GLY A 609 10.11 35.39 -7.42
N ASN A 610 9.54 36.24 -8.27
CA ASN A 610 8.20 36.08 -8.86
C ASN A 610 8.18 35.37 -10.23
N SER A 611 9.28 34.74 -10.63
CA SER A 611 9.47 34.17 -11.97
C SER A 611 9.41 32.64 -11.97
N ILE A 612 8.79 32.04 -12.99
CA ILE A 612 8.78 30.59 -13.24
C ILE A 612 9.40 30.29 -14.60
N GLN A 613 10.29 29.30 -14.67
CA GLN A 613 10.83 28.76 -15.93
C GLN A 613 9.99 27.58 -16.40
N LEU A 614 9.32 27.71 -17.54
CA LEU A 614 8.50 26.67 -18.15
C LEU A 614 9.31 25.91 -19.19
N SER A 615 9.33 24.58 -19.14
CA SER A 615 9.87 23.74 -20.22
C SER A 615 8.85 23.55 -21.36
N PRO A 616 9.24 23.01 -22.53
CA PRO A 616 8.29 22.65 -23.57
C PRO A 616 7.17 21.73 -23.05
N GLY A 617 5.91 22.06 -23.36
CA GLY A 617 4.72 21.36 -22.85
C GLY A 617 3.49 22.26 -22.76
N THR A 618 2.35 21.69 -22.36
CA THR A 618 1.16 22.46 -21.99
C THR A 618 1.20 22.72 -20.49
N TRP A 619 0.92 23.95 -20.07
CA TRP A 619 0.98 24.40 -18.69
C TRP A 619 -0.27 25.17 -18.30
N LYS A 620 -0.68 25.02 -17.04
CA LYS A 620 -1.73 25.77 -16.39
C LYS A 620 -1.07 26.69 -15.38
N LEU A 621 -1.18 27.99 -15.61
CA LEU A 621 -0.63 29.02 -14.74
C LEU A 621 -1.73 29.54 -13.82
N SER A 622 -1.43 29.59 -12.53
CA SER A 622 -2.30 30.19 -11.51
C SER A 622 -1.46 30.93 -10.48
N GLY A 623 -2.07 31.84 -9.74
CA GLY A 623 -1.35 32.58 -8.73
C GLY A 623 -2.19 33.65 -8.06
N ASN A 624 -1.60 34.32 -7.09
CA ASN A 624 -2.25 35.37 -6.33
C ASN A 624 -1.23 36.39 -5.81
N SER A 625 -1.73 37.58 -5.46
CA SER A 625 -0.97 38.62 -4.77
C SER A 625 -1.62 38.87 -3.41
N ASN A 626 -0.82 38.84 -2.35
CA ASN A 626 -1.23 39.30 -1.03
C ASN A 626 -0.78 40.75 -0.83
N PHE A 627 -1.71 41.59 -0.42
CA PHE A 627 -1.47 42.97 -0.02
C PHE A 627 -1.79 43.09 1.46
N SER A 628 -0.90 43.73 2.23
CA SER A 628 -1.14 43.97 3.65
C SER A 628 -0.71 45.38 4.05
N ASN A 629 -1.47 46.00 4.97
CA ASN A 629 -1.12 47.28 5.55
C ASN A 629 -1.40 47.31 7.06
N SER A 630 -0.36 47.65 7.83
CA SER A 630 -0.44 47.84 9.28
C SER A 630 -0.53 49.31 9.73
N GLY A 631 -0.72 50.26 8.81
CA GLY A 631 -0.79 51.71 9.09
C GLY A 631 -2.21 52.27 9.30
N VAL A 632 -2.30 53.49 9.87
CA VAL A 632 -3.52 54.11 10.44
C VAL A 632 -4.38 54.96 9.47
N SER A 633 -4.07 55.01 8.17
CA SER A 633 -4.74 55.90 7.18
C SER A 633 -5.58 55.10 6.16
N PRO A 634 -6.72 55.61 5.65
CA PRO A 634 -7.71 54.78 4.97
C PRO A 634 -7.47 54.57 3.47
N GLY A 635 -7.75 53.34 3.03
CA GLY A 635 -8.38 53.01 1.76
C GLY A 635 -7.44 52.48 0.69
N TYR A 636 -7.05 51.19 0.75
CA TYR A 636 -6.31 50.48 -0.30
C TYR A 636 -7.17 50.23 -1.54
N THR A 637 -6.58 50.01 -2.71
CA THR A 637 -7.26 49.30 -3.81
C THR A 637 -6.20 48.61 -4.67
N ALA A 638 -6.09 47.29 -4.54
CA ALA A 638 -5.38 46.48 -5.52
C ALA A 638 -6.23 46.44 -6.79
N TRP A 639 -5.62 46.77 -7.94
CA TRP A 639 -6.38 46.87 -9.19
C TRP A 639 -6.18 45.65 -10.09
N ALA A 640 -4.97 45.08 -10.14
CA ALA A 640 -4.75 43.90 -10.97
C ALA A 640 -3.53 43.08 -10.53
N VAL A 641 -3.60 41.77 -10.77
CA VAL A 641 -2.46 40.85 -10.73
C VAL A 641 -2.54 39.97 -11.99
N GLY A 642 -1.40 39.69 -12.62
CA GLY A 642 -1.37 38.94 -13.88
C GLY A 642 -0.02 38.34 -14.20
N PHE A 643 -0.03 37.36 -15.12
CA PHE A 643 1.18 36.81 -15.71
C PHE A 643 1.66 37.65 -16.89
N TYR A 644 2.97 37.89 -16.95
CA TYR A 644 3.64 38.69 -17.97
C TYR A 644 4.90 37.99 -18.46
N SER A 645 5.38 38.37 -19.64
CA SER A 645 6.65 37.88 -20.21
C SER A 645 7.87 38.62 -19.66
N ALA A 646 7.66 39.69 -18.91
CA ALA A 646 8.69 40.46 -18.22
C ALA A 646 8.22 40.87 -16.82
N ASN A 647 9.18 41.16 -15.93
CA ASN A 647 8.88 41.64 -14.58
C ASN A 647 8.35 43.10 -14.58
N GLY A 648 7.79 43.53 -13.46
CA GLY A 648 7.42 44.93 -13.22
C GLY A 648 8.63 45.89 -13.19
N THR A 649 8.36 47.20 -13.26
CA THR A 649 9.39 48.25 -13.33
C THR A 649 9.26 49.34 -12.25
N ASP A 650 8.39 49.14 -11.25
CA ASP A 650 7.99 50.15 -10.27
C ASP A 650 7.53 51.47 -10.91
N SER A 651 6.81 51.37 -12.02
CA SER A 651 6.32 52.51 -12.78
C SER A 651 4.91 52.25 -13.30
N ALA A 652 4.25 53.29 -13.80
CA ALA A 652 2.96 53.15 -14.47
C ALA A 652 3.03 52.37 -15.79
N SER A 653 4.23 52.06 -16.30
CA SER A 653 4.40 51.29 -17.53
C SER A 653 4.07 49.82 -17.32
N GLN A 654 3.12 49.32 -18.12
CA GLN A 654 2.72 47.92 -18.11
C GLN A 654 3.87 47.01 -18.60
N PRO A 655 4.16 45.89 -17.91
CA PRO A 655 5.11 44.88 -18.38
C PRO A 655 4.65 44.25 -19.70
N ALA A 656 5.60 43.70 -20.46
CA ALA A 656 5.28 43.00 -21.70
C ALA A 656 4.26 41.87 -21.47
N ALA A 657 3.18 41.86 -22.24
CA ALA A 657 2.10 40.89 -22.10
C ALA A 657 2.62 39.44 -22.19
N LEU A 658 1.93 38.51 -21.54
CA LEU A 658 2.28 37.08 -21.59
C LEU A 658 2.35 36.54 -23.02
N SER A 659 1.45 37.01 -23.90
CA SER A 659 1.42 36.65 -25.32
C SER A 659 2.63 37.12 -26.14
N ALA A 660 3.46 38.01 -25.59
CA ALA A 660 4.68 38.47 -26.24
C ALA A 660 5.90 37.54 -25.97
N ALA A 661 5.75 36.51 -25.13
CA ALA A 661 6.81 35.55 -24.86
C ALA A 661 7.06 34.63 -26.08
N SER A 662 8.30 34.64 -26.59
CA SER A 662 8.68 33.82 -27.74
C SER A 662 8.60 32.32 -27.41
N GLY A 663 7.79 31.59 -28.18
CA GLY A 663 7.58 30.15 -27.98
C GLY A 663 6.51 29.80 -26.93
N LEU A 664 5.68 30.77 -26.53
CA LEU A 664 4.50 30.55 -25.69
C LEU A 664 3.23 30.98 -26.43
N THR A 665 2.24 30.11 -26.48
CA THR A 665 0.90 30.39 -27.05
C THR A 665 -0.16 30.19 -25.97
N ILE A 666 -1.04 31.16 -25.76
CA ILE A 666 -2.18 31.03 -24.84
C ILE A 666 -3.29 30.25 -25.57
N ILE A 667 -3.73 29.11 -25.03
CA ILE A 667 -4.69 28.20 -25.68
C ILE A 667 -6.09 28.28 -25.06
N GLY A 668 -6.21 28.79 -23.84
CA GLY A 668 -7.53 28.97 -23.23
C GLY A 668 -7.50 29.75 -21.92
N MET A 669 -8.63 30.39 -21.62
CA MET A 669 -9.00 30.90 -20.30
C MET A 669 -10.25 30.12 -19.85
N PRO A 670 -10.12 29.09 -19.00
CA PRO A 670 -11.29 28.42 -18.47
C PRO A 670 -12.01 29.37 -17.52
N GLN A 671 -13.09 29.98 -18.01
CA GLN A 671 -14.12 30.74 -17.29
C GLN A 671 -13.69 32.01 -16.54
N ILE A 672 -14.46 33.05 -16.84
CA ILE A 672 -14.42 34.39 -16.28
C ILE A 672 -14.72 34.34 -14.77
N VAL A 673 -13.76 34.73 -13.95
CA VAL A 673 -14.03 35.76 -12.95
C VAL A 673 -13.11 36.91 -13.31
N SER A 674 -13.65 37.91 -14.01
CA SER A 674 -13.05 39.23 -14.08
C SER A 674 -13.10 39.82 -12.67
N GLY A 675 -12.20 39.37 -11.81
CA GLY A 675 -12.01 39.90 -10.47
C GLY A 675 -11.08 41.09 -10.51
N LEU A 676 -11.49 42.18 -11.16
CA LEU A 676 -11.04 43.51 -10.75
C LEU A 676 -11.65 43.75 -9.36
N ALA A 677 -11.13 43.05 -8.35
CA ALA A 677 -11.67 43.10 -7.01
C ALA A 677 -11.15 44.39 -6.37
N SER A 678 -11.97 45.44 -6.48
CA SER A 678 -11.74 46.71 -5.81
C SER A 678 -12.14 46.54 -4.35
N TYR A 679 -11.17 46.54 -3.44
CA TYR A 679 -11.43 46.49 -2.01
C TYR A 679 -10.80 47.68 -1.32
N ASN A 680 -11.56 48.35 -0.47
CA ASN A 680 -11.14 49.47 0.36
C ASN A 680 -10.73 48.95 1.74
N GLU A 681 -9.43 48.90 2.02
CA GLU A 681 -8.95 48.47 3.34
C GLU A 681 -8.89 49.61 4.36
N GLY A 682 -9.34 49.32 5.58
CA GLY A 682 -9.01 50.06 6.80
C GLY A 682 -7.66 49.61 7.39
N SER A 683 -7.24 50.20 8.50
CA SER A 683 -5.99 49.82 9.17
C SER A 683 -6.02 48.37 9.70
N GLY A 684 -5.02 47.55 9.38
CA GLY A 684 -4.83 46.22 9.98
C GLY A 684 -5.37 45.02 9.18
N SER A 685 -5.64 45.19 7.88
CA SER A 685 -6.14 44.13 7.00
C SER A 685 -5.06 43.54 6.07
N SER A 686 -5.38 42.36 5.53
CA SER A 686 -4.60 41.64 4.52
C SER A 686 -5.58 41.02 3.54
N GLU A 687 -5.43 41.31 2.25
CA GLU A 687 -6.30 40.79 1.20
C GLU A 687 -5.52 40.14 0.07
N MET A 688 -6.17 39.13 -0.53
CA MET A 688 -5.62 38.35 -1.62
C MET A 688 -6.38 38.64 -2.91
N SER A 689 -5.63 39.04 -3.95
CA SER A 689 -6.14 39.16 -5.31
C SER A 689 -5.66 37.94 -6.12
N ASN A 690 -6.59 37.21 -6.73
CA ASN A 690 -6.31 35.98 -7.48
C ASN A 690 -6.21 36.26 -8.98
N VAL A 691 -5.31 35.54 -9.63
CA VAL A 691 -5.09 35.59 -11.08
C VAL A 691 -6.00 34.57 -11.75
N PRO A 692 -6.68 34.92 -12.86
CA PRO A 692 -7.36 33.93 -13.68
C PRO A 692 -6.40 32.82 -14.11
N THR A 693 -6.90 31.60 -14.17
CA THR A 693 -6.06 30.49 -14.64
C THR A 693 -5.80 30.64 -16.15
N TYR A 694 -4.53 30.62 -16.56
CA TYR A 694 -4.14 30.62 -17.97
C TYR A 694 -3.70 29.23 -18.39
N VAL A 695 -4.18 28.74 -19.54
CA VAL A 695 -3.62 27.54 -20.18
C VAL A 695 -2.74 27.97 -21.34
N VAL A 696 -1.47 27.60 -21.29
CA VAL A 696 -0.44 27.97 -22.26
C VAL A 696 0.24 26.73 -22.85
N ARG A 697 0.66 26.80 -24.11
CA ARG A 697 1.57 25.82 -24.72
C ARG A 697 2.90 26.47 -24.98
N VAL A 698 3.94 25.77 -24.57
CA VAL A 698 5.33 26.19 -24.60
C VAL A 698 6.06 25.27 -25.57
N THR A 699 6.71 25.84 -26.60
CA THR A 699 7.44 25.09 -27.64
C THR A 699 8.95 25.10 -27.45
N GLN A 700 9.47 26.00 -26.61
CA GLN A 700 10.86 26.11 -26.17
C GLN A 700 10.87 26.65 -24.73
N PRO A 701 11.94 26.53 -23.92
CA PRO A 701 11.96 27.05 -22.55
C PRO A 701 11.60 28.55 -22.47
N VAL A 702 10.66 28.92 -21.59
CA VAL A 702 10.15 30.29 -21.45
C VAL A 702 10.04 30.69 -19.98
N THR A 703 10.48 31.90 -19.64
CA THR A 703 10.29 32.50 -18.32
C THR A 703 9.02 33.35 -18.28
N VAL A 704 8.20 33.16 -17.25
CA VAL A 704 7.01 33.97 -16.99
C VAL A 704 7.09 34.61 -15.61
N TYR A 705 6.48 35.78 -15.45
CA TYR A 705 6.52 36.56 -14.21
C TYR A 705 5.11 36.84 -13.73
N LEU A 706 4.86 36.66 -12.43
CA LEU A 706 3.62 37.13 -11.81
C LEU A 706 3.83 38.54 -11.25
N VAL A 707 3.05 39.50 -11.74
CA VAL A 707 3.24 40.92 -11.42
C VAL A 707 1.93 41.52 -10.92
N SER A 708 2.05 42.40 -9.94
CA SER A 708 0.94 43.12 -9.31
C SER A 708 0.94 44.60 -9.68
N TYR A 709 -0.25 45.17 -9.80
CA TYR A 709 -0.51 46.59 -10.05
C TYR A 709 -1.41 47.17 -8.95
N SER A 710 -1.03 48.34 -8.43
CA SER A 710 -1.79 49.01 -7.36
C SER A 710 -1.88 50.51 -7.58
N THR A 711 -3.04 51.09 -7.29
CA THR A 711 -3.29 52.54 -7.32
C THR A 711 -3.26 53.11 -5.90
N GLN A 712 -2.08 53.39 -5.29
CA GLN A 712 -2.06 54.17 -4.04
C GLN A 712 -0.81 54.97 -3.64
N THR A 713 -1.08 56.08 -2.94
CA THR A 713 -0.19 56.99 -2.21
C THR A 713 0.55 56.27 -1.06
N THR A 714 1.87 56.42 -1.01
CA THR A 714 2.81 55.65 -0.19
C THR A 714 2.57 55.76 1.33
N SER A 715 2.25 54.63 1.97
CA SER A 715 2.44 54.42 3.41
C SER A 715 3.66 53.51 3.60
N ALA A 716 4.56 53.87 4.52
CA ALA A 716 5.80 53.13 4.80
C ALA A 716 5.57 51.66 5.25
N ASN A 717 4.33 51.30 5.60
CA ASN A 717 3.99 50.02 6.19
C ASN A 717 3.22 49.07 5.24
N ALA A 718 3.05 49.43 3.96
CA ALA A 718 2.41 48.56 2.98
C ALA A 718 3.38 47.46 2.50
N ARG A 719 2.86 46.24 2.30
CA ARG A 719 3.63 45.08 1.85
C ARG A 719 2.89 44.31 0.76
N ILE A 720 3.62 43.94 -0.30
CA ILE A 720 3.16 43.11 -1.42
C ILE A 720 3.96 41.81 -1.43
N THR A 721 3.28 40.68 -1.66
CA THR A 721 3.91 39.39 -1.91
C THR A 721 3.09 38.62 -2.94
N VAL A 722 3.73 38.02 -3.94
CA VAL A 722 3.03 37.20 -4.95
C VAL A 722 3.43 35.75 -4.86
N TYR A 723 2.49 34.89 -5.21
CA TYR A 723 2.63 33.44 -5.24
C TYR A 723 2.16 32.95 -6.60
N ALA A 724 3.08 32.35 -7.35
CA ALA A 724 2.83 31.86 -8.70
C ALA A 724 3.02 30.34 -8.74
N ASN A 725 2.14 29.66 -9.46
CA ASN A 725 2.15 28.23 -9.68
C ASN A 725 2.02 27.94 -11.17
N ALA A 726 2.77 26.96 -11.66
CA ALA A 726 2.61 26.38 -12.99
C ALA A 726 2.51 24.86 -12.88
N GLU A 727 1.39 24.33 -13.35
CA GLU A 727 1.09 22.90 -13.35
C GLU A 727 1.16 22.39 -14.78
N ARG A 728 1.97 21.35 -15.03
CA ARG A 728 2.05 20.76 -16.36
C ARG A 728 0.76 19.99 -16.68
N VAL A 729 0.08 20.39 -17.75
CA VAL A 729 -1.15 19.76 -18.25
C VAL A 729 -0.76 18.73 -19.30
N GLN A 730 -1.22 17.49 -19.14
CA GLN A 730 -1.06 16.43 -20.16
C GLN A 730 -2.08 16.58 -21.27
#